data_AF-A0A972IFR1-F1
#
_entry.id   AF-A0A972IFR1-F1
#
_cell.length_a   1.000
_cell.length_b   1.000
_cell.length_c   1.000
_cell.angle_alpha   90.00
_cell.angle_beta   90.00
_cell.angle_gamma   90.00
#
_symmetry.space_group_name_H-M   'P 1'
#
loop_
_entity.id
_entity.type
_entity.pdbx_description
1 polymer ?
#
loop_
_entity_poly.entity_id
_entity_poly.type
_entity_poly.pdbx_seq_one_letter_code
_entity_poly.pdbx_strand_id
1 'polypeptide(L)'
;MMYRCLHRAVFVLLMARVSLGSEPLFQDGRTDWKICLSPQAGPTEAFAAEELRDALKKISGADFEILVSATLPDRRAIVLGDLENPHVGSRAAALNLRPGDVEEVAVYTLDGNLYLAGNQPRAALYAVYCFLQNELQVRWLWPGSDGEFIPNKKSWALPELKFNHRPGFAYRGFHLCGDWRDVDLFREWMGRNFINIHRHAAPPEQQRRGFYSMWSSHNVVLPKALFDRRPEYFAEIGGKRYNSNICLSNPEVDRIVAAETAAYLRKRPFLEILSVFPSDNQDYCRCPQCAKVDVSTAWFAFYNRLTDTLKREFPDLKFATIAYQGYRDVPKCPIRNSEFIEYASYSRCNIHPYGHPDCRRNEDTMRAMLAWQATGLPIGNYAYEYDIYSRNCRFVPFLSVIDDAVKTSRKLGHVSLIPEVSLSPKSGPDVYAHAVQNRLSIYLYARLLWDPDLPLRDVLDPWCQTVFGEAAEPMLNYYTAIDRAWTAMPIHATILGNALATAPHLLTDELQQEAAAAFTAAERRLPEIADPAVRARAAAALRRERVLFSQWQDLRRLGADTARLNLPLLADASDFASSASGVQKFAPAGGAEAFSTRVSAAWTRDALLVKWTCGDAEIDNLQAAAARHDDKVVEDDAVELLLSSGATGETWHFAVNSKGIRQDWRESAVGTREDLWNPPWRAETRLNADRWEVETAIPFASLGQAPNPNETWQARFVRHSGRRRDFATAEFPQRQPAVLLFNSAPRTDRTLVWWSGAPDRESPRHAAIVQEFTELGWQIHLASSTEQLGAIDGQCDAYWFRHPHGPNKVPADYWRTHLVPAVRNGAVAVFVSYWGIPLDEYFQDPALKVKSVQCGKLPLAARTTALIAPGDWSGKPHNLLAGLKTQITPAYGFVPDDASGWTVLATAPGGDGMTFPYLLARRYGKGMIVLGGDDIRLSPAKMLENFVRHREQGK
;
A
#
# COMPACT_ATOMS: atom_id res chain seq x y z
N MET A 1 -17.02 15.96 -87.72
CA MET A 1 -16.80 14.79 -86.84
C MET A 1 -16.66 15.31 -85.41
N MET A 2 -17.59 15.22 -84.46
CA MET A 2 -19.03 14.86 -84.36
C MET A 2 -19.23 14.71 -82.83
N TYR A 3 -20.14 15.32 -82.07
CA TYR A 3 -21.31 16.17 -82.27
C TYR A 3 -21.41 17.10 -81.04
N ARG A 4 -21.95 18.30 -81.23
CA ARG A 4 -22.07 19.38 -80.24
C ARG A 4 -23.54 19.55 -79.80
N CYS A 5 -23.70 19.90 -78.52
CA CYS A 5 -24.60 20.92 -77.99
C CYS A 5 -26.13 20.68 -77.78
N LEU A 6 -26.53 21.07 -76.56
CA LEU A 6 -27.73 21.83 -76.14
C LEU A 6 -29.08 21.15 -75.79
N HIS A 7 -29.48 21.37 -74.52
CA HIS A 7 -30.76 21.87 -73.99
C HIS A 7 -32.00 20.96 -73.72
N ARG A 8 -32.29 20.89 -72.40
CA ARG A 8 -33.56 21.09 -71.66
C ARG A 8 -34.71 20.05 -71.66
N ALA A 9 -34.90 19.53 -70.43
CA ALA A 9 -36.14 19.45 -69.64
C ALA A 9 -37.13 18.30 -69.85
N VAL A 10 -37.11 17.32 -68.93
CA VAL A 10 -38.31 16.66 -68.41
C VAL A 10 -38.19 16.49 -66.88
N PHE A 11 -39.11 17.17 -66.21
CA PHE A 11 -39.70 17.01 -64.87
C PHE A 11 -39.01 16.16 -63.78
N VAL A 12 -38.71 16.89 -62.70
CA VAL A 12 -38.60 16.47 -61.30
C VAL A 12 -39.92 15.85 -60.82
N LEU A 13 -39.87 14.64 -60.28
CA LEU A 13 -40.77 14.20 -59.22
C LEU A 13 -39.94 13.50 -58.14
N LEU A 14 -39.87 14.14 -56.97
CA LEU A 14 -39.25 13.63 -55.76
C LEU A 14 -39.86 12.26 -55.40
N MET A 15 -39.02 11.24 -55.31
CA MET A 15 -39.05 10.34 -54.16
C MET A 15 -37.73 10.51 -53.42
N ALA A 16 -37.77 11.41 -52.44
CA ALA A 16 -36.80 11.43 -51.37
C ALA A 16 -36.83 10.05 -50.70
N ARG A 17 -35.77 9.25 -50.92
CA ARG A 17 -35.36 8.28 -49.91
C ARG A 17 -34.85 9.11 -48.74
N VAL A 18 -35.76 9.47 -47.84
CA VAL A 18 -35.42 9.93 -46.50
C VAL A 18 -34.67 8.75 -45.86
N SER A 19 -33.36 8.86 -45.82
CA SER A 19 -32.56 8.21 -44.78
C SER A 19 -33.19 8.64 -43.45
N LEU A 20 -33.92 7.75 -42.77
CA LEU A 20 -34.32 7.96 -41.38
C LEU A 20 -33.03 8.09 -40.56
N GLY A 21 -32.57 9.33 -40.38
CA GLY A 21 -31.52 9.62 -39.42
C GLY A 21 -32.04 9.29 -38.02
N SER A 22 -31.22 8.60 -37.23
CA SER A 22 -31.43 8.40 -35.79
C SER A 22 -31.88 9.71 -35.12
N GLU A 23 -32.98 9.68 -34.36
CA GLU A 23 -33.49 10.88 -33.68
C GLU A 23 -32.46 11.39 -32.64
N PRO A 24 -32.24 12.72 -32.52
CA PRO A 24 -31.33 13.26 -31.52
C PRO A 24 -31.87 12.95 -30.11
N LEU A 25 -31.02 12.37 -29.24
CA LEU A 25 -31.33 12.29 -27.81
C LEU A 25 -31.23 13.68 -27.18
N PHE A 26 -30.25 14.46 -27.62
CA PHE A 26 -30.09 15.86 -27.29
C PHE A 26 -29.35 16.59 -28.41
N GLN A 27 -29.57 17.91 -28.48
CA GLN A 27 -28.89 18.80 -29.41
C GLN A 27 -28.82 20.21 -28.84
N ASP A 28 -27.63 20.80 -28.87
CA ASP A 28 -27.34 22.19 -28.51
C ASP A 28 -27.90 22.57 -27.12
N GLY A 29 -27.66 21.70 -26.12
CA GLY A 29 -28.13 21.91 -24.75
C GLY A 29 -29.63 21.76 -24.55
N ARG A 30 -30.34 21.12 -25.49
CA ARG A 30 -31.79 20.87 -25.43
C ARG A 30 -32.12 19.41 -25.67
N THR A 31 -33.24 18.97 -25.12
CA THR A 31 -33.78 17.62 -25.31
C THR A 31 -35.31 17.65 -25.25
N ASP A 32 -35.95 16.81 -26.07
CA ASP A 32 -37.38 16.50 -25.97
C ASP A 32 -37.62 15.18 -25.20
N TRP A 33 -36.54 14.50 -24.80
CA TRP A 33 -36.62 13.23 -24.10
C TRP A 33 -36.84 13.44 -22.61
N LYS A 34 -37.69 12.60 -22.02
CA LYS A 34 -38.00 12.62 -20.59
C LYS A 34 -37.56 11.33 -19.92
N ILE A 35 -36.99 11.43 -18.73
CA ILE A 35 -36.69 10.25 -17.89
C ILE A 35 -37.98 9.89 -17.17
N CYS A 36 -38.53 8.73 -17.48
CA CYS A 36 -39.81 8.29 -16.95
C CYS A 36 -39.62 7.23 -15.86
N LEU A 37 -40.13 7.56 -14.67
CA LEU A 37 -40.13 6.71 -13.50
C LEU A 37 -41.55 6.30 -13.11
N SER A 38 -41.68 5.06 -12.65
CA SER A 38 -42.93 4.57 -12.07
C SER A 38 -43.26 5.32 -10.76
N PRO A 39 -44.52 5.63 -10.44
CA PRO A 39 -44.91 6.14 -9.13
C PRO A 39 -44.62 5.16 -7.98
N GLN A 40 -44.42 3.88 -8.29
CA GLN A 40 -44.04 2.84 -7.34
C GLN A 40 -42.51 2.65 -7.21
N ALA A 41 -41.71 3.45 -7.90
CA ALA A 41 -40.25 3.30 -7.92
C ALA A 41 -39.64 3.47 -6.53
N GLY A 42 -38.72 2.56 -6.19
CA GLY A 42 -38.00 2.58 -4.92
C GLY A 42 -36.83 3.58 -4.89
N PRO A 43 -36.14 3.73 -3.75
CA PRO A 43 -35.02 4.66 -3.60
C PRO A 43 -33.86 4.44 -4.59
N THR A 44 -33.63 3.18 -4.99
CA THR A 44 -32.56 2.81 -5.94
C THR A 44 -32.88 3.25 -7.36
N GLU A 45 -34.13 3.12 -7.81
CA GLU A 45 -34.57 3.58 -9.13
C GLU A 45 -34.63 5.11 -9.20
N ALA A 46 -35.09 5.76 -8.13
CA ALA A 46 -35.04 7.22 -8.01
C ALA A 46 -33.59 7.72 -8.11
N PHE A 47 -32.65 7.07 -7.41
CA PHE A 47 -31.23 7.38 -7.53
C PHE A 47 -30.68 7.12 -8.94
N ALA A 48 -31.11 6.06 -9.61
CA ALA A 48 -30.72 5.78 -10.99
C ALA A 48 -31.13 6.89 -11.96
N ALA A 49 -32.35 7.43 -11.81
CA ALA A 49 -32.81 8.56 -12.61
C ALA A 49 -32.01 9.86 -12.33
N GLU A 50 -31.65 10.09 -11.06
CA GLU A 50 -30.77 11.21 -10.68
C GLU A 50 -29.38 11.08 -11.31
N GLU A 51 -28.73 9.91 -11.20
CA GLU A 51 -27.42 9.64 -11.80
C GLU A 51 -27.45 9.81 -13.33
N LEU A 52 -28.51 9.33 -13.99
CA LEU A 52 -28.71 9.50 -15.42
C LEU A 52 -28.87 10.98 -15.79
N ARG A 53 -29.76 11.71 -15.11
CA ARG A 53 -30.00 13.14 -15.34
C ARG A 53 -28.71 13.94 -15.18
N ASP A 54 -28.00 13.72 -14.08
CA ASP A 54 -26.83 14.51 -13.74
C ASP A 54 -25.66 14.23 -14.70
N ALA A 55 -25.47 12.96 -15.10
CA ALA A 55 -24.50 12.61 -16.13
C ALA A 55 -24.88 13.21 -17.49
N LEU A 56 -26.13 13.08 -17.94
CA LEU A 56 -26.59 13.65 -19.21
C LEU A 56 -26.50 15.19 -19.22
N LYS A 57 -26.76 15.86 -18.10
CA LYS A 57 -26.58 17.30 -17.95
C LYS A 57 -25.10 17.69 -18.09
N LYS A 58 -24.19 16.97 -17.43
CA LYS A 58 -22.73 17.18 -17.57
C LYS A 58 -22.26 16.94 -19.02
N ILE A 59 -22.84 15.97 -19.73
CA ILE A 59 -22.49 15.64 -21.12
C ILE A 59 -23.00 16.67 -22.11
N SER A 60 -24.29 17.02 -22.02
CA SER A 60 -25.01 17.74 -23.07
C SER A 60 -25.32 19.20 -22.75
N GLY A 61 -25.31 19.58 -21.46
CA GLY A 61 -25.88 20.83 -20.98
C GLY A 61 -27.42 20.86 -20.94
N ALA A 62 -28.11 19.84 -21.46
CA ALA A 62 -29.57 19.77 -21.50
C ALA A 62 -30.17 19.31 -20.17
N ASP A 63 -31.34 19.87 -19.84
CA ASP A 63 -32.13 19.44 -18.68
C ASP A 63 -33.08 18.32 -19.08
N PHE A 64 -32.78 17.10 -18.63
CA PHE A 64 -33.66 15.95 -18.79
C PHE A 64 -34.67 15.94 -17.64
N GLU A 65 -35.94 16.22 -17.94
CA GLU A 65 -37.02 16.20 -16.95
C GLU A 65 -37.24 14.76 -16.44
N ILE A 66 -37.26 14.59 -15.12
CA ILE A 66 -37.69 13.33 -14.48
C ILE A 66 -39.20 13.40 -14.29
N LEU A 67 -39.94 12.61 -15.08
CA LEU A 67 -41.39 12.48 -15.03
C LEU A 67 -41.77 11.24 -14.22
N VAL A 68 -42.33 11.44 -13.02
CA VAL A 68 -42.94 10.37 -12.22
C VAL A 68 -44.42 10.26 -12.61
N SER A 69 -44.78 9.23 -13.38
CA SER A 69 -46.12 9.09 -13.94
C SER A 69 -46.49 7.64 -14.22
N ALA A 70 -47.77 7.30 -14.04
CA ALA A 70 -48.31 6.00 -14.45
C ALA A 70 -48.44 5.88 -15.98
N THR A 71 -48.56 7.01 -16.68
CA THR A 71 -48.64 7.09 -18.15
C THR A 71 -47.33 7.60 -18.73
N LEU A 72 -46.92 7.05 -19.88
CA LEU A 72 -45.72 7.47 -20.61
C LEU A 72 -46.08 8.34 -21.82
N PRO A 73 -45.17 9.23 -22.24
CA PRO A 73 -45.20 9.76 -23.61
C PRO A 73 -45.19 8.62 -24.64
N ASP A 74 -45.88 8.81 -25.77
CA ASP A 74 -45.96 7.79 -26.83
C ASP A 74 -44.58 7.44 -27.42
N ARG A 75 -43.67 8.43 -27.50
CA ARG A 75 -42.28 8.31 -27.97
C ARG A 75 -41.37 9.25 -27.18
N ARG A 76 -40.06 9.05 -27.28
CA ARG A 76 -39.01 9.85 -26.60
C ARG A 76 -39.06 9.78 -25.07
N ALA A 77 -39.54 8.65 -24.54
CA ALA A 77 -39.42 8.32 -23.14
C ALA A 77 -38.14 7.51 -22.88
N ILE A 78 -37.41 7.84 -21.83
CA ILE A 78 -36.40 6.98 -21.23
C ILE A 78 -37.07 6.23 -20.07
N VAL A 79 -37.55 5.02 -20.32
CA VAL A 79 -38.25 4.19 -19.34
C VAL A 79 -37.24 3.53 -18.42
N LEU A 80 -37.27 3.89 -17.15
CA LEU A 80 -36.36 3.37 -16.12
C LEU A 80 -37.14 2.56 -15.10
N GLY A 81 -36.68 1.35 -14.81
CA GLY A 81 -37.17 0.56 -13.68
C GLY A 81 -36.96 -0.94 -13.81
N ASP A 82 -37.45 -1.68 -12.84
CA ASP A 82 -37.40 -3.14 -12.83
C ASP A 82 -38.67 -3.81 -13.39
N LEU A 83 -38.83 -5.11 -13.19
CA LEU A 83 -40.00 -5.87 -13.67
C LEU A 83 -41.33 -5.46 -13.00
N GLU A 84 -41.30 -4.81 -11.84
CA GLU A 84 -42.50 -4.28 -11.17
C GLU A 84 -42.97 -2.96 -11.80
N ASN A 85 -42.12 -2.27 -12.56
CA ASN A 85 -42.56 -1.17 -13.41
C ASN A 85 -43.46 -1.72 -14.53
N PRO A 86 -44.75 -1.34 -14.63
CA PRO A 86 -45.69 -1.92 -15.60
C PRO A 86 -45.25 -1.79 -17.06
N HIS A 87 -44.51 -0.72 -17.40
CA HIS A 87 -44.01 -0.47 -18.74
C HIS A 87 -42.80 -1.33 -19.10
N VAL A 88 -42.04 -1.76 -18.10
CA VAL A 88 -40.95 -2.74 -18.25
C VAL A 88 -41.52 -4.15 -18.22
N GLY A 89 -42.35 -4.48 -17.22
CA GLY A 89 -42.95 -5.80 -17.04
C GLY A 89 -43.75 -6.27 -18.26
N SER A 90 -44.57 -5.40 -18.86
CA SER A 90 -45.31 -5.71 -20.10
C SER A 90 -44.42 -5.99 -21.31
N ARG A 91 -43.14 -5.58 -21.26
CA ARG A 91 -42.13 -5.79 -22.31
C ARG A 91 -41.00 -6.72 -21.87
N ALA A 92 -41.12 -7.40 -20.72
CA ALA A 92 -40.04 -8.22 -20.14
C ALA A 92 -39.46 -9.26 -21.14
N ALA A 93 -40.34 -9.94 -21.90
CA ALA A 93 -39.91 -10.89 -22.92
C ALA A 93 -39.14 -10.23 -24.08
N ALA A 94 -39.55 -9.03 -24.51
CA ALA A 94 -38.87 -8.27 -25.57
C ALA A 94 -37.52 -7.71 -25.10
N LEU A 95 -37.42 -7.35 -23.82
CA LEU A 95 -36.20 -6.90 -23.15
C LEU A 95 -35.28 -8.04 -22.72
N ASN A 96 -35.72 -9.30 -22.90
CA ASN A 96 -35.03 -10.52 -22.46
C ASN A 96 -34.68 -10.48 -20.95
N LEU A 97 -35.62 -10.06 -20.11
CA LEU A 97 -35.48 -10.00 -18.66
C LEU A 97 -36.28 -11.10 -17.98
N ARG A 98 -35.72 -11.70 -16.91
CA ARG A 98 -36.38 -12.73 -16.10
C ARG A 98 -36.23 -12.45 -14.60
N PRO A 99 -37.24 -12.78 -13.77
CA PRO A 99 -37.09 -12.71 -12.31
C PRO A 99 -35.94 -13.59 -11.82
N GLY A 100 -35.18 -13.11 -10.84
CA GLY A 100 -34.11 -13.85 -10.20
C GLY A 100 -33.26 -13.01 -9.25
N ASP A 101 -32.43 -13.67 -8.43
CA ASP A 101 -31.63 -13.00 -7.39
C ASP A 101 -30.35 -12.34 -7.92
N VAL A 102 -29.87 -12.77 -9.09
CA VAL A 102 -28.71 -12.20 -9.78
C VAL A 102 -29.19 -11.12 -10.75
N GLU A 103 -28.48 -10.00 -10.83
CA GLU A 103 -28.84 -8.90 -11.74
C GLU A 103 -28.89 -9.34 -13.21
N GLU A 104 -29.97 -9.00 -13.90
CA GLU A 104 -30.06 -9.04 -15.37
C GLU A 104 -30.38 -7.62 -15.87
N VAL A 105 -29.52 -7.10 -16.73
CA VAL A 105 -29.57 -5.74 -17.28
C VAL A 105 -30.13 -5.78 -18.70
N ALA A 106 -30.91 -4.76 -19.07
CA ALA A 106 -31.37 -4.50 -20.43
C ALA A 106 -31.23 -3.01 -20.78
N VAL A 107 -30.53 -2.71 -21.87
CA VAL A 107 -30.47 -1.38 -22.52
C VAL A 107 -30.98 -1.52 -23.94
N TYR A 108 -32.18 -1.02 -24.19
CA TYR A 108 -32.93 -1.30 -25.43
C TYR A 108 -33.56 -0.04 -26.01
N THR A 109 -33.54 0.10 -27.33
CA THR A 109 -34.49 0.99 -28.01
C THR A 109 -35.65 0.18 -28.55
N LEU A 110 -36.88 0.53 -28.17
CA LEU A 110 -38.08 -0.16 -28.60
C LEU A 110 -39.23 0.85 -28.75
N ASP A 111 -39.95 0.79 -29.86
CA ASP A 111 -41.11 1.64 -30.16
C ASP A 111 -40.84 3.16 -30.02
N GLY A 112 -39.60 3.59 -30.31
CA GLY A 112 -39.20 4.99 -30.20
C GLY A 112 -38.90 5.47 -28.77
N ASN A 113 -38.74 4.54 -27.82
CA ASN A 113 -38.36 4.78 -26.44
C ASN A 113 -37.05 4.07 -26.11
N LEU A 114 -36.36 4.57 -25.08
CA LEU A 114 -35.14 3.96 -24.52
C LEU A 114 -35.51 3.28 -23.20
N TYR A 115 -35.29 1.98 -23.10
CA TYR A 115 -35.48 1.20 -21.88
C TYR A 115 -34.14 1.00 -21.19
N LEU A 116 -34.03 1.48 -19.96
CA LEU A 116 -32.93 1.24 -19.04
C LEU A 116 -33.49 0.41 -17.88
N ALA A 117 -33.53 -0.90 -18.10
CA ALA A 117 -34.33 -1.81 -17.30
C ALA A 117 -33.50 -2.95 -16.70
N GLY A 118 -34.01 -3.55 -15.64
CA GLY A 118 -33.43 -4.76 -15.08
C GLY A 118 -34.45 -5.66 -14.41
N ASN A 119 -34.01 -6.83 -13.96
CA ASN A 119 -34.90 -7.76 -13.24
C ASN A 119 -35.18 -7.38 -11.77
N GLN A 120 -34.43 -6.41 -11.23
CA GLN A 120 -34.58 -5.87 -9.88
C GLN A 120 -34.09 -4.40 -9.85
N PRO A 121 -34.38 -3.59 -8.81
CA PRO A 121 -34.10 -2.16 -8.80
C PRO A 121 -32.63 -1.81 -9.04
N ARG A 122 -31.71 -2.61 -8.48
CA ARG A 122 -30.27 -2.47 -8.71
C ARG A 122 -29.85 -2.75 -10.15
N ALA A 123 -30.47 -3.73 -10.79
CA ALA A 123 -30.18 -4.03 -12.19
C ALA A 123 -30.63 -2.88 -13.11
N ALA A 124 -31.72 -2.19 -12.77
CA ALA A 124 -32.13 -0.95 -13.46
C ALA A 124 -31.09 0.18 -13.28
N LEU A 125 -30.54 0.36 -12.06
CA LEU A 125 -29.40 1.27 -11.83
C LEU A 125 -28.18 0.89 -12.68
N TYR A 126 -27.87 -0.41 -12.78
CA TYR A 126 -26.77 -0.87 -13.61
C TYR A 126 -27.05 -0.73 -15.11
N ALA A 127 -28.30 -0.75 -15.56
CA ALA A 127 -28.67 -0.41 -16.94
C ALA A 127 -28.32 1.04 -17.27
N VAL A 128 -28.58 1.98 -16.34
CA VAL A 128 -28.14 3.38 -16.47
C VAL A 128 -26.62 3.45 -16.62
N TYR A 129 -25.87 2.79 -15.73
CA TYR A 129 -24.40 2.80 -15.82
C TYR A 129 -23.88 2.12 -17.09
N CYS A 130 -24.49 1.03 -17.55
CA CYS A 130 -24.13 0.39 -18.83
C CYS A 130 -24.37 1.35 -20.00
N PHE A 131 -25.51 2.03 -20.06
CA PHE A 131 -25.80 3.01 -21.10
C PHE A 131 -24.80 4.18 -21.09
N LEU A 132 -24.55 4.77 -19.91
CA LEU A 132 -23.60 5.87 -19.77
C LEU A 132 -22.18 5.46 -20.18
N GLN A 133 -21.74 4.26 -19.81
CA GLN A 133 -20.40 3.77 -20.13
C GLN A 133 -20.27 3.34 -21.59
N ASN A 134 -21.21 2.55 -22.12
CA ASN A 134 -21.07 1.95 -23.45
C ASN A 134 -21.39 2.94 -24.57
N GLU A 135 -22.45 3.74 -24.41
CA GLU A 135 -22.97 4.60 -25.49
C GLU A 135 -22.44 6.04 -25.40
N LEU A 136 -22.20 6.53 -24.18
CA LEU A 136 -21.79 7.92 -23.93
C LEU A 136 -20.35 8.06 -23.44
N GLN A 137 -19.61 6.95 -23.32
CA GLN A 137 -18.19 6.90 -22.95
C GLN A 137 -17.88 7.52 -21.58
N VAL A 138 -18.85 7.51 -20.66
CA VAL A 138 -18.60 7.90 -19.26
C VAL A 138 -17.69 6.87 -18.60
N ARG A 139 -16.69 7.31 -17.83
CA ARG A 139 -15.85 6.42 -17.02
C ARG A 139 -15.69 6.97 -15.60
N TRP A 140 -15.79 6.07 -14.62
CA TRP A 140 -15.45 6.32 -13.22
C TRP A 140 -14.27 5.44 -12.85
N LEU A 141 -13.06 5.94 -13.10
CA LEU A 141 -11.85 5.11 -13.06
C LEU A 141 -11.31 4.90 -11.64
N TRP A 142 -11.50 5.86 -10.73
CA TRP A 142 -11.15 5.74 -9.31
C TRP A 142 -12.08 6.60 -8.44
N PRO A 143 -12.08 6.42 -7.10
CA PRO A 143 -12.87 7.22 -6.19
C PRO A 143 -12.55 8.72 -6.24
N GLY A 144 -13.60 9.55 -6.28
CA GLY A 144 -13.48 11.02 -6.28
C GLY A 144 -13.72 11.66 -7.65
N SER A 145 -13.92 12.98 -7.65
CA SER A 145 -14.24 13.75 -8.86
C SER A 145 -13.09 13.77 -9.88
N ASP A 146 -11.84 13.66 -9.41
CA ASP A 146 -10.65 13.52 -10.28
C ASP A 146 -10.59 12.15 -10.97
N GLY A 147 -11.47 11.20 -10.62
CA GLY A 147 -11.67 9.91 -11.28
C GLY A 147 -12.85 9.88 -12.26
N GLU A 148 -13.60 10.98 -12.39
CA GLU A 148 -14.71 11.11 -13.35
C GLU A 148 -14.18 11.56 -14.72
N PHE A 149 -14.51 10.82 -15.77
CA PHE A 149 -14.25 11.16 -17.16
C PHE A 149 -15.59 11.17 -17.89
N ILE A 150 -16.13 12.38 -18.07
CA ILE A 150 -17.46 12.61 -18.65
C ILE A 150 -17.26 13.47 -19.91
N PRO A 151 -17.49 12.93 -21.11
CA PRO A 151 -17.32 13.68 -22.36
C PRO A 151 -18.33 14.82 -22.46
N ASN A 152 -17.90 15.96 -23.01
CA ASN A 152 -18.82 17.03 -23.42
C ASN A 152 -19.21 16.83 -24.90
N LYS A 153 -20.51 16.81 -25.20
CA LYS A 153 -21.05 16.62 -26.55
C LYS A 153 -22.14 17.67 -26.84
N LYS A 154 -22.05 18.34 -27.99
CA LYS A 154 -23.09 19.30 -28.44
C LYS A 154 -24.37 18.60 -28.89
N SER A 155 -24.23 17.46 -29.55
CA SER A 155 -25.34 16.63 -30.00
C SER A 155 -24.96 15.16 -29.96
N TRP A 156 -25.96 14.32 -29.77
CA TRP A 156 -25.82 12.88 -29.88
C TRP A 156 -27.16 12.26 -30.28
N ALA A 157 -27.12 11.37 -31.26
CA ALA A 157 -28.31 10.68 -31.75
C ALA A 157 -28.39 9.28 -31.14
N LEU A 158 -29.58 8.89 -30.71
CA LEU A 158 -29.81 7.59 -30.08
C LEU A 158 -29.77 6.50 -31.17
N PRO A 159 -28.78 5.58 -31.15
CA PRO A 159 -28.74 4.46 -32.07
C PRO A 159 -29.78 3.41 -31.69
N GLU A 160 -29.99 2.42 -32.55
CA GLU A 160 -30.75 1.23 -32.17
C GLU A 160 -29.92 0.41 -31.17
N LEU A 161 -30.46 0.20 -29.97
CA LEU A 161 -29.79 -0.52 -28.88
C LEU A 161 -30.51 -1.83 -28.57
N LYS A 162 -29.71 -2.88 -28.39
CA LYS A 162 -30.15 -4.21 -27.95
C LYS A 162 -29.04 -4.86 -27.14
N PHE A 163 -28.92 -4.46 -25.87
CA PHE A 163 -27.87 -4.93 -24.98
C PHE A 163 -28.47 -5.58 -23.73
N ASN A 164 -27.96 -6.76 -23.39
CA ASN A 164 -28.22 -7.41 -22.11
C ASN A 164 -26.90 -7.80 -21.44
N HIS A 165 -26.88 -7.81 -20.12
CA HIS A 165 -25.76 -8.35 -19.34
C HIS A 165 -26.24 -9.07 -18.09
N ARG A 166 -25.53 -10.12 -17.70
CA ARG A 166 -25.67 -10.80 -16.42
C ARG A 166 -24.26 -10.98 -15.82
N PRO A 167 -23.98 -10.52 -14.59
CA PRO A 167 -22.64 -10.54 -14.04
C PRO A 167 -22.14 -11.96 -13.74
N GLY A 168 -20.81 -12.12 -13.75
CA GLY A 168 -20.17 -13.42 -13.49
C GLY A 168 -20.24 -13.91 -12.04
N PHE A 169 -20.47 -13.01 -11.09
CA PHE A 169 -20.64 -13.30 -9.65
C PHE A 169 -21.93 -12.67 -9.14
N ALA A 170 -22.66 -13.37 -8.27
CA ALA A 170 -23.85 -12.84 -7.61
C ALA A 170 -23.50 -11.74 -6.60
N TYR A 171 -22.35 -11.89 -5.94
CA TYR A 171 -21.88 -11.05 -4.86
C TYR A 171 -20.50 -10.49 -5.19
N ARG A 172 -20.38 -9.16 -5.23
CA ARG A 172 -19.16 -8.45 -5.64
C ARG A 172 -18.90 -7.36 -4.61
N GLY A 173 -17.72 -7.38 -3.98
CA GLY A 173 -17.44 -6.49 -2.86
C GLY A 173 -15.97 -6.10 -2.77
N PHE A 174 -15.72 -5.03 -2.02
CA PHE A 174 -14.42 -4.73 -1.46
C PHE A 174 -14.58 -4.68 0.06
N HIS A 175 -13.77 -5.42 0.82
CA HIS A 175 -13.67 -5.19 2.25
C HIS A 175 -12.71 -4.04 2.48
N LEU A 176 -13.30 -2.85 2.66
CA LEU A 176 -12.54 -1.66 3.02
C LEU A 176 -12.09 -1.78 4.49
N CYS A 177 -10.80 -1.74 4.77
CA CYS A 177 -10.21 -1.88 6.12
C CYS A 177 -9.31 -0.68 6.47
N GLY A 178 -9.20 -0.28 7.74
CA GLY A 178 -8.23 0.75 8.18
C GLY A 178 -8.83 2.11 8.58
N ASP A 179 -7.96 3.12 8.77
CA ASP A 179 -8.33 4.46 9.27
C ASP A 179 -8.80 5.39 8.13
N TRP A 180 -10.10 5.47 7.95
CA TRP A 180 -10.85 5.99 6.80
C TRP A 180 -10.57 7.45 6.37
N ARG A 181 -9.87 7.65 5.24
CA ARG A 181 -10.01 8.82 4.35
C ARG A 181 -11.05 8.52 3.26
N ASP A 182 -11.97 9.45 3.01
CA ASP A 182 -12.88 9.47 1.84
C ASP A 182 -13.68 8.18 1.53
N VAL A 183 -14.05 7.42 2.57
CA VAL A 183 -14.74 6.14 2.41
C VAL A 183 -16.05 6.22 1.61
N ASP A 184 -16.78 7.33 1.72
CA ASP A 184 -18.05 7.48 1.01
C ASP A 184 -17.87 7.75 -0.49
N LEU A 185 -16.77 8.40 -0.89
CA LEU A 185 -16.36 8.53 -2.30
C LEU A 185 -15.98 7.15 -2.87
N PHE A 186 -15.31 6.31 -2.08
CA PHE A 186 -14.99 4.94 -2.49
C PHE A 186 -16.28 4.12 -2.69
N ARG A 187 -17.24 4.23 -1.78
CA ARG A 187 -18.54 3.56 -1.91
C ARG A 187 -19.34 4.07 -3.10
N GLU A 188 -19.30 5.36 -3.41
CA GLU A 188 -19.97 5.89 -4.60
C GLU A 188 -19.36 5.29 -5.87
N TRP A 189 -18.03 5.26 -5.94
CA TRP A 189 -17.29 4.63 -7.02
C TRP A 189 -17.58 3.12 -7.16
N MET A 190 -17.73 2.40 -6.04
CA MET A 190 -18.13 0.99 -6.00
C MET A 190 -19.47 0.77 -6.73
N GLY A 191 -20.50 1.55 -6.39
CA GLY A 191 -21.82 1.44 -7.02
C GLY A 191 -21.75 1.70 -8.54
N ARG A 192 -21.05 2.76 -8.95
CA ARG A 192 -20.82 3.14 -10.36
C ARG A 192 -19.99 2.12 -11.16
N ASN A 193 -19.28 1.23 -10.47
CA ASN A 193 -18.51 0.12 -11.07
C ASN A 193 -19.09 -1.25 -10.69
N PHE A 194 -20.41 -1.32 -10.53
CA PHE A 194 -21.18 -2.57 -10.44
C PHE A 194 -20.87 -3.45 -9.23
N ILE A 195 -20.23 -2.91 -8.20
CA ILE A 195 -20.04 -3.57 -6.92
C ILE A 195 -21.33 -3.48 -6.12
N ASN A 196 -21.73 -4.59 -5.46
CA ASN A 196 -23.05 -4.69 -4.83
C ASN A 196 -23.02 -5.11 -3.36
N ILE A 197 -21.86 -5.26 -2.71
CA ILE A 197 -21.76 -5.52 -1.28
C ILE A 197 -21.13 -4.35 -0.53
N HIS A 198 -21.79 -3.92 0.54
CA HIS A 198 -21.21 -3.10 1.59
C HIS A 198 -21.17 -3.91 2.90
N ARG A 199 -19.97 -4.37 3.27
CA ARG A 199 -19.71 -5.30 4.40
C ARG A 199 -19.85 -4.73 5.82
N HIS A 200 -20.01 -3.42 5.95
CA HIS A 200 -20.06 -2.72 7.24
C HIS A 200 -21.49 -2.27 7.59
N ALA A 201 -22.48 -3.10 7.26
CA ALA A 201 -23.91 -2.89 7.47
C ALA A 201 -24.38 -1.55 6.88
N ALA A 202 -24.49 -1.48 5.55
CA ALA A 202 -25.03 -0.32 4.84
C ALA A 202 -26.30 0.21 5.52
N PRO A 203 -26.28 1.44 6.05
CA PRO A 203 -27.49 2.02 6.60
C PRO A 203 -28.49 2.28 5.45
N PRO A 204 -29.80 2.42 5.76
CA PRO A 204 -30.85 2.48 4.73
C PRO A 204 -30.60 3.53 3.64
N GLU A 205 -30.04 4.68 3.98
CA GLU A 205 -29.72 5.74 3.02
C GLU A 205 -28.66 5.34 1.99
N GLN A 206 -27.79 4.38 2.31
CA GLN A 206 -26.77 3.87 1.38
C GLN A 206 -27.31 2.75 0.48
N GLN A 207 -28.44 2.12 0.84
CA GLN A 207 -29.07 1.08 0.02
C GLN A 207 -29.56 1.60 -1.34
N ARG A 208 -29.81 2.92 -1.46
CA ARG A 208 -30.14 3.57 -2.74
C ARG A 208 -29.08 3.34 -3.83
N ARG A 209 -27.84 3.02 -3.44
CA ARG A 209 -26.74 2.69 -4.36
C ARG A 209 -26.75 1.23 -4.83
N GLY A 210 -27.76 0.45 -4.44
CA GLY A 210 -27.91 -0.96 -4.75
C GLY A 210 -27.10 -1.91 -3.84
N PHE A 211 -26.52 -1.46 -2.73
CA PHE A 211 -25.76 -2.40 -1.90
C PHE A 211 -26.66 -3.40 -1.18
N TYR A 212 -26.28 -4.67 -1.23
CA TYR A 212 -26.57 -5.62 -0.17
C TYR A 212 -25.93 -5.11 1.13
N SER A 213 -26.74 -4.94 2.15
CA SER A 213 -26.29 -4.61 3.50
C SER A 213 -25.79 -5.88 4.20
N MET A 214 -24.47 -6.05 4.24
CA MET A 214 -23.82 -7.18 4.88
C MET A 214 -23.11 -6.71 6.15
N TRP A 215 -23.13 -7.51 7.22
CA TRP A 215 -22.28 -7.30 8.40
C TRP A 215 -21.29 -8.43 8.50
N SER A 216 -20.00 -8.11 8.51
CA SER A 216 -18.92 -9.08 8.63
C SER A 216 -17.84 -8.55 9.56
N SER A 217 -17.57 -9.28 10.64
CA SER A 217 -16.45 -9.03 11.55
C SER A 217 -16.24 -10.28 12.40
N HIS A 218 -15.18 -10.33 13.22
CA HIS A 218 -14.96 -11.33 14.28
C HIS A 218 -16.00 -11.17 15.40
N ASN A 219 -17.26 -11.45 15.05
CA ASN A 219 -18.47 -11.09 15.78
C ASN A 219 -18.94 -12.17 16.76
N VAL A 220 -18.30 -13.34 16.76
CA VAL A 220 -18.50 -14.38 17.78
C VAL A 220 -17.47 -14.20 18.90
N VAL A 221 -17.79 -13.31 19.84
CA VAL A 221 -16.96 -12.98 21.00
C VAL A 221 -17.83 -12.85 22.25
N LEU A 222 -17.22 -12.97 23.43
CA LEU A 222 -17.86 -12.66 24.70
C LEU A 222 -17.18 -11.46 25.37
N PRO A 223 -17.92 -10.63 26.14
CA PRO A 223 -17.33 -9.58 26.95
C PRO A 223 -16.22 -10.12 27.87
N LYS A 224 -15.04 -9.49 27.84
CA LYS A 224 -13.89 -9.91 28.67
C LYS A 224 -14.23 -10.00 30.17
N ALA A 225 -15.13 -9.15 30.66
CA ALA A 225 -15.57 -9.13 32.05
C ALA A 225 -16.33 -10.41 32.51
N LEU A 226 -16.86 -11.21 31.57
CA LEU A 226 -17.47 -12.49 31.91
C LEU A 226 -16.42 -13.53 32.34
N PHE A 227 -15.16 -13.37 31.94
CA PHE A 227 -14.11 -14.35 32.22
C PHE A 227 -13.87 -14.54 33.72
N ASP A 228 -13.85 -13.45 34.49
CA ASP A 228 -13.61 -13.50 35.94
C ASP A 228 -14.73 -14.22 36.70
N ARG A 229 -15.96 -14.17 36.15
CA ARG A 229 -17.16 -14.73 36.79
C ARG A 229 -17.48 -16.13 36.30
N ARG A 230 -17.27 -16.39 35.00
CA ARG A 230 -17.68 -17.59 34.25
C ARG A 230 -16.54 -18.07 33.34
N PRO A 231 -15.38 -18.46 33.88
CA PRO A 231 -14.22 -18.86 33.08
C PRO A 231 -14.49 -20.09 32.20
N GLU A 232 -15.48 -20.93 32.53
CA GLU A 232 -15.91 -22.09 31.74
C GLU A 232 -16.56 -21.74 30.40
N TYR A 233 -16.91 -20.46 30.18
CA TYR A 233 -17.41 -19.95 28.90
C TYR A 233 -16.30 -19.72 27.88
N PHE A 234 -15.05 -19.72 28.32
CA PHE A 234 -13.90 -19.38 27.50
C PHE A 234 -13.01 -20.60 27.24
N ALA A 235 -12.07 -20.45 26.31
CA ALA A 235 -11.23 -21.53 25.83
C ALA A 235 -10.36 -22.14 26.95
N GLU A 236 -10.34 -23.47 27.02
CA GLU A 236 -9.41 -24.22 27.87
C GLU A 236 -8.20 -24.68 27.03
N ILE A 237 -6.99 -24.39 27.49
CA ILE A 237 -5.76 -24.83 26.83
C ILE A 237 -4.82 -25.34 27.92
N GLY A 238 -4.41 -26.61 27.81
CA GLY A 238 -3.53 -27.23 28.80
C GLY A 238 -4.11 -27.24 30.22
N GLY A 239 -5.44 -27.40 30.36
CA GLY A 239 -6.12 -27.43 31.66
C GLY A 239 -6.38 -26.06 32.30
N LYS A 240 -5.99 -24.95 31.65
CA LYS A 240 -6.25 -23.59 32.12
C LYS A 240 -7.17 -22.82 31.17
N ARG A 241 -8.02 -21.95 31.70
CA ARG A 241 -8.96 -21.12 30.93
C ARG A 241 -8.32 -19.79 30.52
N TYR A 242 -8.63 -19.30 29.32
CA TYR A 242 -8.13 -18.04 28.75
C TYR A 242 -9.24 -17.30 28.02
N ASN A 243 -9.29 -15.97 28.16
CA ASN A 243 -10.34 -15.12 27.57
C ASN A 243 -10.13 -14.76 26.08
N SER A 244 -9.19 -15.40 25.40
CA SER A 244 -8.87 -15.13 23.99
C SER A 244 -9.87 -15.71 23.01
N ASN A 245 -10.56 -16.77 23.41
CA ASN A 245 -11.54 -17.42 22.57
C ASN A 245 -12.66 -18.04 23.42
N ILE A 246 -13.77 -18.37 22.79
CA ILE A 246 -14.95 -18.91 23.47
C ILE A 246 -14.91 -20.45 23.49
N CYS A 247 -15.63 -21.06 24.44
CA CYS A 247 -15.84 -22.49 24.47
C CYS A 247 -17.01 -22.88 23.55
N LEU A 248 -16.72 -23.33 22.34
CA LEU A 248 -17.73 -23.69 21.32
C LEU A 248 -18.64 -24.88 21.68
N SER A 249 -18.34 -25.61 22.76
CA SER A 249 -19.16 -26.73 23.25
C SER A 249 -20.04 -26.37 24.45
N ASN A 250 -20.02 -25.12 24.93
CA ASN A 250 -20.75 -24.72 26.14
C ASN A 250 -22.14 -24.17 25.75
N PRO A 251 -23.26 -24.78 26.20
CA PRO A 251 -24.60 -24.35 25.79
C PRO A 251 -24.98 -22.94 26.24
N GLU A 252 -24.42 -22.44 27.35
CA GLU A 252 -24.66 -21.07 27.78
C GLU A 252 -23.98 -20.04 26.87
N VAL A 253 -22.84 -20.40 26.28
CA VAL A 253 -22.16 -19.57 25.27
C VAL A 253 -23.03 -19.45 24.02
N ASP A 254 -23.60 -20.57 23.55
CA ASP A 254 -24.56 -20.56 22.43
C ASP A 254 -25.72 -19.59 22.70
N ARG A 255 -26.30 -19.66 23.91
CA ARG A 255 -27.42 -18.79 24.33
C ARG A 255 -27.04 -17.32 24.35
N ILE A 256 -25.89 -16.97 24.92
CA ILE A 256 -25.45 -15.58 25.05
C ILE A 256 -25.14 -14.99 23.67
N VAL A 257 -24.36 -15.69 22.85
CA VAL A 257 -24.00 -15.23 21.50
C VAL A 257 -25.25 -15.05 20.64
N ALA A 258 -26.20 -15.99 20.69
CA ALA A 258 -27.46 -15.87 19.97
C ALA A 258 -28.29 -14.65 20.43
N ALA A 259 -28.38 -14.42 21.75
CA ALA A 259 -29.12 -13.29 22.31
C ALA A 259 -28.50 -11.94 21.94
N GLU A 260 -27.17 -11.82 22.04
CA GLU A 260 -26.44 -10.60 21.67
C GLU A 260 -26.54 -10.32 20.16
N THR A 261 -26.43 -11.36 19.33
CA THR A 261 -26.58 -11.26 17.88
C THR A 261 -28.01 -10.84 17.51
N ALA A 262 -29.04 -11.46 18.11
CA ALA A 262 -30.43 -11.07 17.90
C ALA A 262 -30.69 -9.62 18.31
N ALA A 263 -30.13 -9.18 19.45
CA ALA A 263 -30.24 -7.78 19.89
C ALA A 263 -29.57 -6.80 18.91
N TYR A 264 -28.46 -7.19 18.28
CA TYR A 264 -27.82 -6.42 17.22
C TYR A 264 -28.70 -6.31 15.97
N LEU A 265 -29.30 -7.42 15.54
CA LEU A 265 -30.16 -7.53 14.36
C LEU A 265 -31.47 -6.74 14.52
N ARG A 266 -32.13 -6.77 15.69
CA ARG A 266 -33.35 -5.98 15.94
C ARG A 266 -33.15 -4.47 15.75
N LYS A 267 -31.93 -3.98 15.98
CA LYS A 267 -31.58 -2.57 15.78
C LYS A 267 -31.25 -2.24 14.32
N ARG A 268 -31.15 -3.25 13.46
CA ARG A 268 -30.73 -3.15 12.05
C ARG A 268 -31.59 -4.06 11.18
N PRO A 269 -32.91 -3.81 11.09
CA PRO A 269 -33.81 -4.63 10.28
C PRO A 269 -33.50 -4.55 8.77
N PHE A 270 -32.69 -3.59 8.35
CA PHE A 270 -32.21 -3.43 6.98
C PHE A 270 -31.04 -4.37 6.61
N LEU A 271 -30.49 -5.13 7.56
CA LEU A 271 -29.39 -6.05 7.29
C LEU A 271 -29.88 -7.26 6.50
N GLU A 272 -29.28 -7.53 5.35
CA GLU A 272 -29.67 -8.62 4.45
C GLU A 272 -28.78 -9.85 4.65
N ILE A 273 -27.51 -9.65 4.97
CA ILE A 273 -26.52 -10.73 5.13
C ILE A 273 -25.76 -10.56 6.46
N LEU A 274 -25.77 -11.59 7.30
CA LEU A 274 -24.89 -11.69 8.46
C LEU A 274 -23.78 -12.70 8.18
N SER A 275 -22.55 -12.22 8.01
CA SER A 275 -21.37 -13.10 7.94
C SER A 275 -20.78 -13.29 9.33
N VAL A 276 -20.81 -14.53 9.80
CA VAL A 276 -20.42 -14.92 11.16
C VAL A 276 -18.97 -15.38 11.14
N PHE A 277 -18.07 -14.66 11.81
CA PHE A 277 -16.66 -15.05 11.91
C PHE A 277 -16.28 -15.46 13.33
N PRO A 278 -15.38 -16.45 13.48
CA PRO A 278 -14.82 -16.81 14.78
C PRO A 278 -13.88 -15.70 15.28
N SER A 279 -13.46 -15.75 16.54
CA SER A 279 -12.39 -14.88 17.06
C SER A 279 -11.10 -14.97 16.21
N ASP A 280 -10.43 -13.84 15.99
CA ASP A 280 -9.19 -13.74 15.19
C ASP A 280 -7.94 -14.20 15.96
N ASN A 281 -7.88 -15.49 16.32
CA ASN A 281 -6.69 -16.11 16.89
C ASN A 281 -6.77 -17.64 16.81
N GLN A 282 -5.63 -18.27 17.12
CA GLN A 282 -5.48 -19.73 17.13
C GLN A 282 -5.56 -20.38 18.52
N ASP A 283 -5.96 -19.63 19.55
CA ASP A 283 -6.10 -20.13 20.92
C ASP A 283 -7.45 -20.85 21.12
N TYR A 284 -7.67 -21.89 20.30
CA TYR A 284 -8.92 -22.66 20.28
C TYR A 284 -9.14 -23.43 21.59
N CYS A 285 -10.40 -23.58 21.98
CA CYS A 285 -10.75 -24.40 23.14
C CYS A 285 -10.39 -25.88 22.91
N ARG A 286 -9.71 -26.47 23.90
CA ARG A 286 -9.29 -27.87 23.98
C ARG A 286 -9.86 -28.60 25.20
N CYS A 287 -10.97 -28.10 25.75
CA CYS A 287 -11.66 -28.79 26.84
C CYS A 287 -12.11 -30.21 26.40
N PRO A 288 -12.44 -31.12 27.34
CA PRO A 288 -12.78 -32.51 26.99
C PRO A 288 -13.90 -32.69 25.97
N GLN A 289 -14.80 -31.70 25.81
CA GLN A 289 -15.85 -31.75 24.79
C GLN A 289 -15.36 -31.22 23.43
N CYS A 290 -14.73 -30.05 23.39
CA CYS A 290 -14.17 -29.49 22.15
C CYS A 290 -13.08 -30.38 21.54
N ALA A 291 -12.31 -31.09 22.36
CA ALA A 291 -11.23 -31.97 21.90
C ALA A 291 -11.73 -33.25 21.17
N LYS A 292 -13.04 -33.54 21.17
CA LYS A 292 -13.61 -34.72 20.49
C LYS A 292 -13.61 -34.60 18.97
N VAL A 293 -13.49 -33.38 18.44
CA VAL A 293 -13.52 -33.07 17.00
C VAL A 293 -12.39 -32.12 16.65
N ASP A 294 -12.09 -32.00 15.35
CA ASP A 294 -11.17 -30.97 14.87
C ASP A 294 -11.77 -29.56 14.99
N VAL A 295 -10.91 -28.55 14.90
CA VAL A 295 -11.25 -27.13 15.11
C VAL A 295 -12.31 -26.65 14.12
N SER A 296 -12.20 -27.04 12.85
CA SER A 296 -13.16 -26.66 11.82
C SER A 296 -14.54 -27.25 12.12
N THR A 297 -14.60 -28.55 12.40
CA THR A 297 -15.85 -29.23 12.77
C THR A 297 -16.49 -28.60 14.01
N ALA A 298 -15.70 -28.22 15.03
CA ALA A 298 -16.24 -27.53 16.21
C ALA A 298 -16.87 -26.17 15.86
N TRP A 299 -16.22 -25.37 15.00
CA TRP A 299 -16.74 -24.08 14.54
C TRP A 299 -18.02 -24.21 13.74
N PHE A 300 -18.03 -25.05 12.71
CA PHE A 300 -19.21 -25.19 11.84
C PHE A 300 -20.38 -25.84 12.57
N ALA A 301 -20.13 -26.73 13.54
CA ALA A 301 -21.18 -27.25 14.41
C ALA A 301 -21.78 -26.16 15.31
N PHE A 302 -20.97 -25.22 15.82
CA PHE A 302 -21.45 -24.04 16.55
C PHE A 302 -22.26 -23.11 15.64
N TYR A 303 -21.73 -22.78 14.45
CA TYR A 303 -22.38 -21.95 13.45
C TYR A 303 -23.78 -22.48 13.09
N ASN A 304 -23.93 -23.79 12.89
CA ASN A 304 -25.22 -24.41 12.64
C ASN A 304 -26.21 -24.16 13.78
N ARG A 305 -25.81 -24.37 15.04
CA ARG A 305 -26.70 -24.16 16.20
C ARG A 305 -27.09 -22.68 16.36
N LEU A 306 -26.15 -21.77 16.13
CA LEU A 306 -26.38 -20.34 16.18
C LEU A 306 -27.40 -19.92 15.11
N THR A 307 -27.17 -20.31 13.85
CA THR A 307 -28.04 -19.94 12.73
C THR A 307 -29.42 -20.61 12.81
N ASP A 308 -29.51 -21.86 13.27
CA ASP A 308 -30.79 -22.54 13.55
C ASP A 308 -31.62 -21.78 14.59
N THR A 309 -30.96 -21.15 15.57
CA THR A 309 -31.63 -20.33 16.58
C THR A 309 -32.09 -19.00 16.00
N LEU A 310 -31.22 -18.32 15.24
CA LEU A 310 -31.53 -17.00 14.66
C LEU A 310 -32.60 -17.07 13.58
N LYS A 311 -32.66 -18.14 12.77
CA LYS A 311 -33.69 -18.34 11.74
C LYS A 311 -35.13 -18.41 12.28
N ARG A 312 -35.31 -18.71 13.58
CA ARG A 312 -36.65 -18.71 14.20
C ARG A 312 -37.24 -17.30 14.32
N GLU A 313 -36.39 -16.28 14.46
CA GLU A 313 -36.81 -14.88 14.58
C GLU A 313 -36.56 -14.09 13.30
N PHE A 314 -35.50 -14.44 12.55
CA PHE A 314 -35.09 -13.76 11.33
C PHE A 314 -35.08 -14.76 10.15
N PRO A 315 -36.26 -15.24 9.68
CA PRO A 315 -36.34 -16.29 8.66
C PRO A 315 -35.73 -15.89 7.31
N ASP A 316 -35.79 -14.61 6.95
CA ASP A 316 -35.32 -14.09 5.66
C ASP A 316 -33.84 -13.66 5.67
N LEU A 317 -33.22 -13.55 6.85
CA LEU A 317 -31.82 -13.15 6.96
C LEU A 317 -30.91 -14.20 6.33
N LYS A 318 -30.04 -13.78 5.41
CA LYS A 318 -29.02 -14.65 4.81
C LYS A 318 -27.81 -14.74 5.75
N PHE A 319 -27.22 -15.92 5.88
CA PHE A 319 -25.99 -16.09 6.66
C PHE A 319 -24.82 -16.47 5.76
N ALA A 320 -23.66 -15.94 6.07
CA ALA A 320 -22.38 -16.39 5.53
C ALA A 320 -21.43 -16.71 6.69
N THR A 321 -20.33 -17.38 6.38
CA THR A 321 -19.23 -17.58 7.35
C THR A 321 -17.93 -17.79 6.59
N ILE A 322 -16.81 -17.87 7.31
CA ILE A 322 -15.47 -17.90 6.74
C ILE A 322 -14.72 -19.20 7.07
N ALA A 323 -14.04 -19.76 6.07
CA ALA A 323 -13.04 -20.80 6.22
C ALA A 323 -11.65 -20.14 6.37
N TYR A 324 -11.24 -19.88 7.61
CA TYR A 324 -10.07 -19.06 7.95
C TYR A 324 -9.23 -19.71 9.07
N GLN A 325 -7.90 -19.52 9.02
CA GLN A 325 -6.94 -20.08 10.00
C GLN A 325 -7.18 -21.58 10.27
N GLY A 326 -7.32 -21.98 11.54
CA GLY A 326 -7.58 -23.37 11.95
C GLY A 326 -8.97 -23.90 11.61
N TYR A 327 -9.86 -23.06 11.08
CA TYR A 327 -11.20 -23.42 10.59
C TYR A 327 -11.24 -23.55 9.05
N ARG A 328 -10.07 -23.54 8.38
CA ARG A 328 -9.98 -23.49 6.92
C ARG A 328 -10.35 -24.80 6.22
N ASP A 329 -10.14 -25.94 6.87
CA ASP A 329 -10.41 -27.24 6.27
C ASP A 329 -11.92 -27.53 6.24
N VAL A 330 -12.40 -28.30 5.27
CA VAL A 330 -13.82 -28.69 5.19
C VAL A 330 -14.21 -29.45 6.47
N PRO A 331 -15.26 -29.04 7.19
CA PRO A 331 -15.66 -29.71 8.43
C PRO A 331 -16.26 -31.08 8.14
N LYS A 332 -16.22 -31.97 9.14
CA LYS A 332 -16.83 -33.30 9.06
C LYS A 332 -18.34 -33.29 9.31
N CYS A 333 -18.90 -32.18 9.78
CA CYS A 333 -20.34 -31.99 9.95
C CYS A 333 -20.97 -31.32 8.72
N PRO A 334 -22.26 -31.56 8.43
CA PRO A 334 -22.96 -30.81 7.39
C PRO A 334 -23.00 -29.33 7.75
N ILE A 335 -22.95 -28.45 6.75
CA ILE A 335 -23.12 -26.99 6.94
C ILE A 335 -24.53 -26.62 6.48
N ARG A 336 -25.24 -25.81 7.28
CA ARG A 336 -26.64 -25.41 7.03
C ARG A 336 -26.82 -23.90 7.12
N ASN A 337 -27.95 -23.40 6.61
CA ASN A 337 -28.35 -21.99 6.67
C ASN A 337 -27.37 -20.99 6.05
N SER A 338 -26.45 -21.43 5.18
CA SER A 338 -25.44 -20.54 4.59
C SER A 338 -25.75 -20.22 3.14
N GLU A 339 -25.79 -18.92 2.83
CA GLU A 339 -25.85 -18.38 1.47
C GLU A 339 -24.54 -18.66 0.72
N PHE A 340 -23.40 -18.49 1.40
CA PHE A 340 -22.08 -18.88 0.90
C PHE A 340 -21.04 -19.00 2.02
N ILE A 341 -20.00 -19.81 1.77
CA ILE A 341 -18.81 -19.93 2.62
C ILE A 341 -17.66 -19.14 2.01
N GLU A 342 -17.12 -18.19 2.74
CA GLU A 342 -15.97 -17.38 2.34
C GLU A 342 -14.66 -18.14 2.59
N TYR A 343 -14.03 -18.65 1.54
CA TYR A 343 -12.69 -19.20 1.63
C TYR A 343 -11.66 -18.07 1.71
N ALA A 344 -10.89 -18.04 2.81
CA ALA A 344 -9.87 -17.02 3.04
C ALA A 344 -8.55 -17.38 2.34
N SER A 345 -8.21 -16.70 1.24
CA SER A 345 -7.04 -17.03 0.42
C SER A 345 -5.72 -16.40 0.89
N TYR A 346 -5.59 -16.04 2.18
CA TYR A 346 -4.39 -15.37 2.74
C TYR A 346 -3.06 -16.13 2.59
N SER A 347 -3.11 -17.46 2.34
CA SER A 347 -1.91 -18.27 2.13
C SER A 347 -1.43 -18.30 0.67
N ARG A 348 -2.20 -17.73 -0.28
CA ARG A 348 -1.84 -17.73 -1.70
C ARG A 348 -0.53 -16.97 -1.93
N CYS A 349 0.16 -17.34 -3.00
CA CYS A 349 1.20 -16.50 -3.55
C CYS A 349 0.57 -15.34 -4.32
N ASN A 350 0.99 -14.11 -4.01
CA ASN A 350 0.59 -12.87 -4.68
C ASN A 350 1.62 -12.41 -5.73
N ILE A 351 2.64 -13.24 -5.99
CA ILE A 351 3.61 -13.02 -7.08
C ILE A 351 3.18 -13.77 -8.33
N HIS A 352 2.86 -15.05 -8.19
CA HIS A 352 2.57 -15.94 -9.30
C HIS A 352 1.06 -16.20 -9.46
N PRO A 353 0.57 -16.39 -10.71
CA PRO A 353 -0.73 -17.00 -10.99
C PRO A 353 -0.87 -18.40 -10.37
N TYR A 354 -2.11 -18.88 -10.21
CA TYR A 354 -2.40 -20.18 -9.58
C TYR A 354 -1.78 -21.35 -10.33
N GLY A 355 -1.71 -21.28 -11.66
CA GLY A 355 -1.18 -22.35 -12.52
C GLY A 355 0.35 -22.39 -12.67
N HIS A 356 1.10 -21.55 -11.95
CA HIS A 356 2.56 -21.51 -12.09
C HIS A 356 3.21 -22.82 -11.58
N PRO A 357 4.02 -23.52 -12.40
CA PRO A 357 4.49 -24.88 -12.10
C PRO A 357 5.37 -24.96 -10.85
N ASP A 358 6.14 -23.91 -10.54
CA ASP A 358 7.03 -23.90 -9.38
C ASP A 358 6.40 -23.29 -8.12
N CYS A 359 5.08 -23.06 -8.10
CA CYS A 359 4.41 -22.36 -7.00
C CYS A 359 3.60 -23.28 -6.07
N ARG A 360 4.31 -24.05 -5.23
CA ARG A 360 3.71 -24.94 -4.23
C ARG A 360 2.66 -24.27 -3.31
N ARG A 361 2.85 -22.98 -2.98
CA ARG A 361 1.87 -22.22 -2.17
C ARG A 361 0.51 -22.10 -2.86
N ASN A 362 0.52 -21.89 -4.18
CA ASN A 362 -0.70 -21.79 -4.96
C ASN A 362 -1.30 -23.17 -5.20
N GLU A 363 -0.49 -24.22 -5.40
CA GLU A 363 -0.97 -25.60 -5.45
C GLU A 363 -1.71 -25.99 -4.16
N ASP A 364 -1.13 -25.68 -2.99
CA ASP A 364 -1.76 -25.97 -1.70
C ASP A 364 -3.06 -25.17 -1.50
N THR A 365 -3.08 -23.91 -1.94
CA THR A 365 -4.28 -23.06 -1.90
C THR A 365 -5.37 -23.61 -2.83
N MET A 366 -5.02 -24.02 -4.05
CA MET A 366 -5.95 -24.63 -5.02
C MET A 366 -6.50 -25.96 -4.52
N ARG A 367 -5.67 -26.81 -3.89
CA ARG A 367 -6.14 -28.07 -3.29
C ARG A 367 -7.23 -27.82 -2.24
N ALA A 368 -7.05 -26.80 -1.41
CA ALA A 368 -8.04 -26.44 -0.40
C ALA A 368 -9.32 -25.86 -1.03
N MET A 369 -9.22 -24.98 -2.04
CA MET A 369 -10.39 -24.45 -2.75
C MET A 369 -11.17 -25.55 -3.49
N LEU A 370 -10.48 -26.51 -4.11
CA LEU A 370 -11.09 -27.68 -4.75
C LEU A 370 -11.79 -28.59 -3.74
N ALA A 371 -11.24 -28.76 -2.53
CA ALA A 371 -11.89 -29.51 -1.46
C ALA A 371 -13.22 -28.83 -1.04
N TRP A 372 -13.24 -27.50 -0.94
CA TRP A 372 -14.47 -26.74 -0.69
C TRP A 372 -15.45 -26.83 -1.86
N GLN A 373 -14.98 -26.73 -3.10
CA GLN A 373 -15.82 -26.90 -4.29
C GLN A 373 -16.52 -28.27 -4.30
N ALA A 374 -15.81 -29.34 -3.91
CA ALA A 374 -16.35 -30.70 -3.86
C ALA A 374 -17.52 -30.88 -2.87
N THR A 375 -17.75 -29.93 -1.96
CA THR A 375 -18.91 -29.95 -1.05
C THR A 375 -20.23 -29.63 -1.75
N GLY A 376 -20.19 -29.01 -2.93
CA GLY A 376 -21.38 -28.54 -3.64
C GLY A 376 -22.08 -27.32 -3.01
N LEU A 377 -21.52 -26.77 -1.92
CA LEU A 377 -22.02 -25.54 -1.31
C LEU A 377 -21.61 -24.32 -2.14
N PRO A 378 -22.39 -23.22 -2.12
CA PRO A 378 -21.93 -21.97 -2.69
C PRO A 378 -20.70 -21.45 -1.96
N ILE A 379 -19.61 -21.20 -2.70
CA ILE A 379 -18.36 -20.70 -2.16
C ILE A 379 -18.16 -19.24 -2.59
N GLY A 380 -17.74 -18.41 -1.65
CA GLY A 380 -17.13 -17.11 -1.91
C GLY A 380 -15.63 -17.16 -1.69
N ASN A 381 -14.85 -16.29 -2.33
CA ASN A 381 -13.44 -16.11 -2.02
C ASN A 381 -13.23 -14.75 -1.32
N TYR A 382 -12.69 -14.80 -0.11
CA TYR A 382 -12.26 -13.62 0.63
C TYR A 382 -10.76 -13.45 0.42
N ALA A 383 -10.40 -12.43 -0.35
CA ALA A 383 -9.10 -12.34 -0.98
C ALA A 383 -8.22 -11.27 -0.31
N TYR A 384 -6.92 -11.52 -0.25
CA TYR A 384 -5.97 -10.69 0.51
C TYR A 384 -4.78 -10.23 -0.35
N GLU A 385 -4.98 -10.03 -1.65
CA GLU A 385 -3.90 -9.67 -2.56
C GLU A 385 -3.21 -8.37 -2.10
N TYR A 386 -4.01 -7.37 -1.74
CA TYR A 386 -3.53 -6.04 -1.33
C TYR A 386 -2.89 -5.99 0.05
N ASP A 387 -3.00 -7.06 0.84
CA ASP A 387 -2.36 -7.14 2.17
C ASP A 387 -0.88 -7.55 2.09
N ILE A 388 -0.39 -7.92 0.91
CA ILE A 388 1.01 -8.31 0.65
C ILE A 388 2.02 -7.36 1.31
N TYR A 389 1.71 -6.06 1.40
CA TYR A 389 2.55 -5.02 2.01
C TYR A 389 1.79 -4.15 3.03
N SER A 390 0.86 -4.73 3.79
CA SER A 390 0.03 -4.02 4.78
C SER A 390 0.79 -3.15 5.81
N ARG A 391 2.10 -3.41 6.02
CA ARG A 391 2.97 -2.63 6.92
C ARG A 391 3.83 -1.58 6.21
N ASN A 392 3.88 -1.58 4.89
CA ASN A 392 4.70 -0.69 4.07
C ASN A 392 4.08 -0.46 2.69
N CYS A 393 2.78 -0.15 2.64
CA CYS A 393 1.95 -0.05 1.42
C CYS A 393 2.72 0.47 0.20
N ARG A 394 2.67 -0.31 -0.90
CA ARG A 394 3.27 0.04 -2.19
C ARG A 394 2.27 -0.16 -3.31
N PHE A 395 2.51 0.56 -4.40
CA PHE A 395 1.94 0.23 -5.69
C PHE A 395 2.26 -1.22 -6.05
N VAL A 396 1.22 -1.99 -6.38
CA VAL A 396 1.34 -3.37 -6.85
C VAL A 396 0.84 -3.47 -8.29
N PRO A 397 1.66 -3.98 -9.23
CA PRO A 397 1.28 -4.14 -10.64
C PRO A 397 0.43 -5.40 -10.85
N PHE A 398 -0.61 -5.59 -10.04
CA PHE A 398 -1.44 -6.79 -10.09
C PHE A 398 -2.39 -6.74 -11.28
N LEU A 399 -1.93 -7.11 -12.48
CA LEU A 399 -2.80 -7.26 -13.66
C LEU A 399 -3.09 -8.74 -13.88
N SER A 400 -2.09 -9.52 -14.27
CA SER A 400 -2.22 -10.97 -14.51
C SER A 400 -2.63 -11.73 -13.24
N VAL A 401 -2.17 -11.27 -12.07
CA VAL A 401 -2.51 -11.86 -10.76
C VAL A 401 -4.00 -11.71 -10.43
N ILE A 402 -4.63 -10.59 -10.81
CA ILE A 402 -6.08 -10.36 -10.62
C ILE A 402 -6.87 -11.11 -11.68
N ASP A 403 -6.45 -11.03 -12.94
CA ASP A 403 -7.08 -11.74 -14.05
C ASP A 403 -7.20 -13.25 -13.76
N ASP A 404 -6.08 -13.86 -13.36
CA ASP A 404 -6.02 -15.27 -12.97
C ASP A 404 -6.90 -15.57 -11.74
N ALA A 405 -6.87 -14.72 -10.70
CA ALA A 405 -7.65 -14.96 -9.49
C ALA A 405 -9.17 -14.90 -9.73
N VAL A 406 -9.62 -13.95 -10.55
CA VAL A 406 -11.02 -13.79 -10.92
C VAL A 406 -11.48 -14.95 -11.80
N LYS A 407 -10.73 -15.26 -12.87
CA LYS A 407 -11.04 -16.39 -13.77
C LYS A 407 -11.01 -17.74 -13.05
N THR A 408 -10.07 -17.93 -12.15
CA THR A 408 -10.02 -19.14 -11.31
C THR A 408 -11.24 -19.23 -10.41
N SER A 409 -11.63 -18.14 -9.75
CA SER A 409 -12.86 -18.12 -8.92
C SER A 409 -14.11 -18.43 -9.75
N ARG A 410 -14.20 -17.87 -10.97
CA ARG A 410 -15.29 -18.14 -11.91
C ARG A 410 -15.32 -19.62 -12.33
N LYS A 411 -14.17 -20.18 -12.71
CA LYS A 411 -14.02 -21.60 -13.09
C LYS A 411 -14.39 -22.55 -11.94
N LEU A 412 -14.10 -22.15 -10.69
CA LEU A 412 -14.46 -22.92 -9.51
C LEU A 412 -15.96 -22.79 -9.13
N GLY A 413 -16.72 -21.94 -9.83
CA GLY A 413 -18.14 -21.73 -9.56
C GLY A 413 -18.40 -20.90 -8.31
N HIS A 414 -17.45 -20.05 -7.90
CA HIS A 414 -17.64 -19.17 -6.76
C HIS A 414 -18.76 -18.16 -7.04
N VAL A 415 -19.64 -17.96 -6.05
CA VAL A 415 -20.75 -17.00 -6.13
C VAL A 415 -20.36 -15.60 -5.68
N SER A 416 -19.25 -15.49 -4.93
CA SER A 416 -18.75 -14.25 -4.36
C SER A 416 -17.23 -14.14 -4.49
N LEU A 417 -16.73 -12.93 -4.73
CA LEU A 417 -15.30 -12.60 -4.61
C LEU A 417 -15.17 -11.20 -4.00
N ILE A 418 -14.49 -11.13 -2.85
CA ILE A 418 -14.38 -9.92 -2.05
C ILE A 418 -12.93 -9.73 -1.59
N PRO A 419 -12.11 -8.99 -2.35
CA PRO A 419 -10.78 -8.59 -1.89
C PRO A 419 -10.84 -7.59 -0.73
N GLU A 420 -9.91 -7.76 0.20
CA GLU A 420 -9.58 -6.78 1.23
C GLU A 420 -8.76 -5.64 0.62
N VAL A 421 -9.15 -4.40 0.95
CA VAL A 421 -8.50 -3.18 0.48
C VAL A 421 -8.28 -2.28 1.68
N SER A 422 -7.01 -2.07 2.01
CA SER A 422 -6.64 -1.09 3.03
C SER A 422 -6.99 0.32 2.57
N LEU A 423 -7.53 1.11 3.47
CA LEU A 423 -7.69 2.55 3.35
C LEU A 423 -6.59 3.20 4.18
N SER A 424 -5.83 4.06 3.53
CA SER A 424 -4.71 4.77 4.14
C SER A 424 -5.17 5.69 5.26
N PRO A 425 -4.29 6.00 6.23
CA PRO A 425 -4.61 6.83 7.38
C PRO A 425 -5.21 8.18 6.97
N LYS A 426 -6.07 8.72 7.83
CA LYS A 426 -6.81 9.97 7.62
C LYS A 426 -5.94 11.15 7.13
N SER A 427 -4.66 11.22 7.49
CA SER A 427 -3.72 12.30 7.14
C SER A 427 -2.48 11.80 6.37
N GLY A 428 -1.82 12.70 5.63
CA GLY A 428 -0.65 12.40 4.77
C GLY A 428 -0.91 12.64 3.27
N PRO A 429 0.13 12.65 2.41
CA PRO A 429 -0.01 12.94 0.98
C PRO A 429 -0.83 11.87 0.24
N ASP A 430 -1.71 12.29 -0.68
CA ASP A 430 -2.63 11.40 -1.39
C ASP A 430 -1.92 10.33 -2.24
N VAL A 431 -0.73 10.61 -2.77
CA VAL A 431 0.03 9.64 -3.59
C VAL A 431 0.45 8.38 -2.81
N TYR A 432 0.48 8.45 -1.47
CA TYR A 432 0.73 7.31 -0.59
C TYR A 432 -0.56 6.64 -0.10
N ALA A 433 -1.72 7.16 -0.52
CA ALA A 433 -2.98 6.51 -0.22
C ALA A 433 -3.10 5.20 -1.03
N HIS A 434 -3.48 4.10 -0.40
CA HIS A 434 -3.53 2.79 -1.03
C HIS A 434 -4.44 2.78 -2.28
N ALA A 435 -5.61 3.41 -2.19
CA ALA A 435 -6.54 3.56 -3.32
C ALA A 435 -5.98 4.43 -4.47
N VAL A 436 -4.99 5.30 -4.19
CA VAL A 436 -4.31 6.16 -5.18
C VAL A 436 -3.11 5.43 -5.81
N GLN A 437 -2.38 4.65 -5.01
CA GLN A 437 -1.29 3.80 -5.50
C GLN A 437 -1.85 2.73 -6.45
N ASN A 438 -2.97 2.11 -6.10
CA ASN A 438 -3.50 0.92 -6.78
C ASN A 438 -4.74 1.20 -7.65
N ARG A 439 -4.84 2.41 -8.24
CA ARG A 439 -6.00 2.85 -9.04
C ARG A 439 -6.36 1.84 -10.15
N LEU A 440 -5.39 1.47 -10.98
CA LEU A 440 -5.61 0.57 -12.11
C LEU A 440 -6.03 -0.84 -11.65
N SER A 441 -5.32 -1.42 -10.69
CA SER A 441 -5.61 -2.79 -10.24
C SER A 441 -6.96 -2.88 -9.52
N ILE A 442 -7.36 -1.85 -8.75
CA ILE A 442 -8.68 -1.77 -8.11
C ILE A 442 -9.79 -1.64 -9.16
N TYR A 443 -9.60 -0.79 -10.18
CA TYR A 443 -10.53 -0.67 -11.29
C TYR A 443 -10.65 -1.96 -12.08
N LEU A 444 -9.52 -2.58 -12.44
CA LEU A 444 -9.48 -3.88 -13.11
C LEU A 444 -10.26 -4.93 -12.33
N TYR A 445 -10.05 -5.02 -11.02
CA TYR A 445 -10.79 -5.95 -10.16
C TYR A 445 -12.31 -5.71 -10.28
N ALA A 446 -12.77 -4.46 -10.20
CA ALA A 446 -14.19 -4.16 -10.32
C ALA A 446 -14.78 -4.54 -11.70
N ARG A 447 -14.03 -4.29 -12.79
CA ARG A 447 -14.43 -4.68 -14.15
C ARG A 447 -14.56 -6.20 -14.29
N LEU A 448 -13.58 -6.94 -13.81
CA LEU A 448 -13.56 -8.41 -13.91
C LEU A 448 -14.56 -9.08 -12.96
N LEU A 449 -14.92 -8.44 -11.84
CA LEU A 449 -16.04 -8.92 -11.00
C LEU A 449 -17.39 -8.78 -11.72
N TRP A 450 -17.55 -7.78 -12.57
CA TRP A 450 -18.74 -7.63 -13.40
C TRP A 450 -18.75 -8.62 -14.56
N ASP A 451 -17.62 -8.75 -15.26
CA ASP A 451 -17.44 -9.64 -16.39
C ASP A 451 -16.07 -10.38 -16.31
N PRO A 452 -16.04 -11.60 -15.74
CA PRO A 452 -14.79 -12.32 -15.51
C PRO A 452 -14.17 -12.90 -16.78
N ASP A 453 -14.95 -12.99 -17.86
CA ASP A 453 -14.49 -13.51 -19.15
C ASP A 453 -13.92 -12.41 -20.04
N LEU A 454 -13.99 -11.14 -19.61
CA LEU A 454 -13.45 -9.99 -20.31
C LEU A 454 -11.93 -10.15 -20.52
N PRO A 455 -11.42 -10.03 -21.74
CA PRO A 455 -9.98 -10.00 -22.00
C PRO A 455 -9.32 -8.85 -21.24
N LEU A 456 -8.16 -9.11 -20.63
CA LEU A 456 -7.43 -8.09 -19.87
C LEU A 456 -7.15 -6.83 -20.70
N ARG A 457 -6.79 -7.01 -21.98
CA ARG A 457 -6.60 -5.93 -22.96
C ARG A 457 -7.82 -5.01 -23.10
N ASP A 458 -9.03 -5.56 -23.02
CA ASP A 458 -10.28 -4.79 -23.17
C ASP A 458 -10.57 -3.90 -21.95
N VAL A 459 -9.85 -4.09 -20.85
CA VAL A 459 -9.83 -3.16 -19.72
C VAL A 459 -8.68 -2.18 -19.82
N LEU A 460 -7.47 -2.66 -20.16
CA LEU A 460 -6.25 -1.86 -20.17
C LEU A 460 -6.21 -0.84 -21.31
N ASP A 461 -6.68 -1.19 -22.50
CA ASP A 461 -6.65 -0.30 -23.66
C ASP A 461 -7.57 0.93 -23.45
N PRO A 462 -8.85 0.77 -23.05
CA PRO A 462 -9.70 1.92 -22.74
C PRO A 462 -9.20 2.72 -21.53
N TRP A 463 -8.62 2.06 -20.53
CA TRP A 463 -7.99 2.75 -19.39
C TRP A 463 -6.88 3.68 -19.89
N CYS A 464 -5.94 3.15 -20.66
CA CYS A 464 -4.79 3.93 -21.13
C CYS A 464 -5.25 5.06 -22.05
N GLN A 465 -6.21 4.80 -22.95
CA GLN A 465 -6.79 5.83 -23.81
C GLN A 465 -7.46 6.95 -23.02
N THR A 466 -8.24 6.60 -21.99
CA THR A 466 -8.99 7.58 -21.19
C THR A 466 -8.06 8.43 -20.33
N VAL A 467 -7.03 7.82 -19.73
CA VAL A 467 -6.13 8.49 -18.77
C VAL A 467 -5.03 9.28 -19.47
N PHE A 468 -4.45 8.72 -20.56
CA PHE A 468 -3.23 9.25 -21.17
C PHE A 468 -3.43 9.79 -22.60
N GLY A 469 -4.60 9.60 -23.22
CA GLY A 469 -4.88 10.09 -24.56
C GLY A 469 -3.88 9.53 -25.58
N GLU A 470 -3.23 10.42 -26.34
CA GLU A 470 -2.20 10.02 -27.31
C GLU A 470 -1.03 9.26 -26.66
N ALA A 471 -0.76 9.43 -25.37
CA ALA A 471 0.28 8.66 -24.68
C ALA A 471 -0.15 7.23 -24.25
N ALA A 472 -1.32 6.75 -24.69
CA ALA A 472 -1.89 5.47 -24.24
C ALA A 472 -1.01 4.25 -24.52
N GLU A 473 -0.52 4.09 -25.75
CA GLU A 473 0.25 2.91 -26.15
C GLU A 473 1.58 2.77 -25.39
N PRO A 474 2.41 3.83 -25.24
CA PRO A 474 3.59 3.77 -24.38
C PRO A 474 3.26 3.38 -22.93
N MET A 475 2.16 3.91 -22.37
CA MET A 475 1.77 3.60 -20.99
C MET A 475 1.27 2.17 -20.81
N LEU A 476 0.61 1.61 -21.83
CA LEU A 476 0.27 0.20 -21.84
C LEU A 476 1.50 -0.69 -21.87
N ASN A 477 2.53 -0.32 -22.64
CA ASN A 477 3.80 -1.03 -22.67
C ASN A 477 4.47 -1.03 -21.28
N TYR A 478 4.45 0.10 -20.57
CA TYR A 478 4.92 0.18 -19.18
C TYR A 478 4.17 -0.79 -18.25
N TYR A 479 2.83 -0.75 -18.24
CA TYR A 479 2.02 -1.62 -17.38
C TYR A 479 2.23 -3.11 -17.69
N THR A 480 2.36 -3.46 -18.97
CA THR A 480 2.61 -4.84 -19.41
C THR A 480 4.02 -5.30 -19.00
N ALA A 481 5.03 -4.45 -19.14
CA ALA A 481 6.40 -4.76 -18.74
C ALA A 481 6.51 -5.02 -17.23
N ILE A 482 5.92 -4.16 -16.39
CA ILE A 482 6.00 -4.33 -14.94
C ILE A 482 5.18 -5.53 -14.43
N ASP A 483 4.04 -5.86 -15.05
CA ASP A 483 3.27 -7.07 -14.72
C ASP A 483 4.01 -8.36 -15.14
N ARG A 484 4.66 -8.34 -16.31
CA ARG A 484 5.53 -9.44 -16.78
C ARG A 484 6.69 -9.67 -15.81
N ALA A 485 7.40 -8.60 -15.46
CA ALA A 485 8.53 -8.67 -14.52
C ALA A 485 8.07 -9.14 -13.12
N TRP A 486 6.90 -8.70 -12.67
CA TRP A 486 6.34 -9.11 -11.39
C TRP A 486 6.06 -10.62 -11.34
N THR A 487 5.34 -11.14 -12.32
CA THR A 487 4.93 -12.55 -12.35
C THR A 487 6.07 -13.52 -12.67
N ALA A 488 7.21 -13.02 -13.15
CA ALA A 488 8.43 -13.78 -13.41
C ALA A 488 9.41 -13.83 -12.22
N MET A 489 9.14 -13.13 -11.12
CA MET A 489 10.07 -13.07 -9.99
C MET A 489 10.25 -14.46 -9.34
N PRO A 490 11.49 -14.92 -9.06
CA PRO A 490 11.77 -16.25 -8.51
C PRO A 490 11.48 -16.37 -6.99
N ILE A 491 10.64 -15.48 -6.44
CA ILE A 491 10.32 -15.41 -5.02
C ILE A 491 8.82 -15.60 -4.79
N HIS A 492 8.46 -15.94 -3.55
CA HIS A 492 7.07 -16.10 -3.16
C HIS A 492 6.73 -15.20 -1.98
N ALA A 493 5.69 -14.39 -2.15
CA ALA A 493 5.11 -13.58 -1.07
C ALA A 493 3.62 -13.92 -0.90
N THR A 494 3.18 -14.02 0.35
CA THR A 494 1.76 -14.07 0.75
C THR A 494 1.34 -12.70 1.30
N ILE A 495 0.34 -12.61 2.16
CA ILE A 495 -0.01 -11.39 2.92
C ILE A 495 1.10 -10.82 3.82
N LEU A 496 2.22 -11.54 3.99
CA LEU A 496 3.36 -11.13 4.83
C LEU A 496 4.59 -10.76 3.98
N GLY A 497 4.37 -10.26 2.77
CA GLY A 497 5.43 -9.80 1.89
C GLY A 497 6.19 -8.59 2.47
N ASN A 498 7.37 -8.33 1.90
CA ASN A 498 8.18 -7.17 2.24
C ASN A 498 8.67 -6.49 0.96
N ALA A 499 8.18 -5.28 0.67
CA ALA A 499 8.52 -4.59 -0.57
C ALA A 499 10.03 -4.36 -0.77
N LEU A 500 10.79 -4.09 0.30
CA LEU A 500 12.24 -3.90 0.21
C LEU A 500 12.97 -5.21 -0.17
N ALA A 501 12.49 -6.35 0.31
CA ALA A 501 12.98 -7.66 -0.14
C ALA A 501 12.52 -8.02 -1.56
N THR A 502 11.34 -7.54 -1.99
CA THR A 502 10.82 -7.77 -3.35
C THR A 502 11.56 -6.94 -4.41
N ALA A 503 11.92 -5.70 -4.09
CA ALA A 503 12.41 -4.73 -5.07
C ALA A 503 13.62 -5.21 -5.91
N PRO A 504 14.64 -5.89 -5.35
CA PRO A 504 15.75 -6.44 -6.14
C PRO A 504 15.35 -7.49 -7.17
N HIS A 505 14.26 -8.23 -6.93
CA HIS A 505 13.74 -9.23 -7.86
C HIS A 505 12.85 -8.62 -8.94
N LEU A 506 12.09 -7.57 -8.59
CA LEU A 506 11.22 -6.87 -9.54
C LEU A 506 12.03 -6.03 -10.53
N LEU A 507 12.95 -5.21 -10.02
CA LEU A 507 13.67 -4.22 -10.83
C LEU A 507 14.91 -4.82 -11.48
N THR A 508 14.67 -5.62 -12.50
CA THR A 508 15.68 -6.02 -13.46
C THR A 508 16.15 -4.81 -14.28
N ASP A 509 17.35 -4.90 -14.86
CA ASP A 509 17.85 -3.84 -15.74
C ASP A 509 16.98 -3.72 -17.01
N GLU A 510 16.42 -4.84 -17.49
CA GLU A 510 15.44 -4.89 -18.58
C GLU A 510 14.19 -4.06 -18.26
N LEU A 511 13.53 -4.32 -17.12
CA LEU A 511 12.32 -3.58 -16.73
C LEU A 511 12.60 -2.07 -16.61
N GLN A 512 13.75 -1.69 -16.06
CA GLN A 512 14.12 -0.27 -15.93
C GLN A 512 14.29 0.40 -17.29
N GLN A 513 14.89 -0.29 -18.26
CA GLN A 513 15.05 0.22 -19.62
C GLN A 513 13.69 0.35 -20.34
N GLU A 514 12.83 -0.66 -20.23
CA GLU A 514 11.48 -0.64 -20.80
C GLU A 514 10.62 0.48 -20.20
N ALA A 515 10.63 0.62 -18.88
CA ALA A 515 9.89 1.68 -18.19
C ALA A 515 10.40 3.07 -18.58
N ALA A 516 11.72 3.28 -18.64
CA ALA A 516 12.31 4.55 -19.08
C ALA A 516 11.89 4.88 -20.53
N ALA A 517 11.99 3.91 -21.45
CA ALA A 517 11.59 4.09 -22.84
C ALA A 517 10.10 4.42 -22.98
N ALA A 518 9.25 3.69 -22.25
CA ALA A 518 7.80 3.91 -22.22
C ALA A 518 7.45 5.32 -21.72
N PHE A 519 8.05 5.77 -20.62
CA PHE A 519 7.74 7.10 -20.09
C PHE A 519 8.25 8.23 -20.98
N THR A 520 9.45 8.11 -21.56
CA THR A 520 9.96 9.10 -22.52
C THR A 520 9.10 9.16 -23.78
N ALA A 521 8.64 8.01 -24.29
CA ALA A 521 7.72 7.97 -25.41
C ALA A 521 6.35 8.59 -25.07
N ALA A 522 5.82 8.32 -23.88
CA ALA A 522 4.59 8.94 -23.39
C ALA A 522 4.70 10.47 -23.33
N GLU A 523 5.79 11.00 -22.78
CA GLU A 523 6.00 12.47 -22.68
C GLU A 523 6.07 13.15 -24.03
N ARG A 524 6.73 12.53 -25.01
CA ARG A 524 6.83 13.06 -26.38
C ARG A 524 5.47 13.18 -27.07
N ARG A 525 4.50 12.36 -26.68
CA ARG A 525 3.14 12.37 -27.23
C ARG A 525 2.17 13.31 -26.49
N LEU A 526 2.51 13.78 -25.28
CA LEU A 526 1.64 14.71 -24.55
C LEU A 526 1.29 15.99 -25.35
N PRO A 527 2.22 16.62 -26.11
CA PRO A 527 1.89 17.78 -26.94
C PRO A 527 0.87 17.51 -28.05
N GLU A 528 0.69 16.25 -28.47
CA GLU A 528 -0.29 15.84 -29.49
C GLU A 528 -1.74 15.96 -28.98
N ILE A 529 -1.94 15.99 -27.66
CA ILE A 529 -3.24 16.18 -27.03
C ILE A 529 -3.66 17.66 -27.17
N ALA A 530 -4.65 17.90 -28.03
CA ALA A 530 -5.10 19.25 -28.39
C ALA A 530 -5.75 20.02 -27.23
N ASP A 531 -6.57 19.35 -26.40
CA ASP A 531 -7.24 19.98 -25.26
C ASP A 531 -6.26 20.21 -24.09
N PRO A 532 -6.02 21.46 -23.66
CA PRO A 532 -5.06 21.75 -22.60
C PRO A 532 -5.40 21.12 -21.24
N ALA A 533 -6.68 20.99 -20.90
CA ALA A 533 -7.11 20.39 -19.63
C ALA A 533 -6.92 18.87 -19.65
N VAL A 534 -7.26 18.21 -20.76
CA VAL A 534 -6.99 16.78 -20.96
C VAL A 534 -5.50 16.50 -20.93
N ARG A 535 -4.70 17.32 -21.63
CA ARG A 535 -3.24 17.21 -21.64
C ARG A 535 -2.65 17.37 -20.24
N ALA A 536 -3.12 18.35 -19.46
CA ALA A 536 -2.65 18.56 -18.09
C ALA A 536 -2.99 17.36 -17.18
N ARG A 537 -4.19 16.79 -17.32
CA ARG A 537 -4.60 15.59 -16.58
C ARG A 537 -3.76 14.37 -16.95
N ALA A 538 -3.50 14.14 -18.25
CA ALA A 538 -2.64 13.07 -18.73
C ALA A 538 -1.19 13.23 -18.23
N ALA A 539 -0.65 14.45 -18.25
CA ALA A 539 0.67 14.75 -17.71
C ALA A 539 0.76 14.50 -16.19
N ALA A 540 -0.28 14.86 -15.42
CA ALA A 540 -0.35 14.57 -14.00
C ALA A 540 -0.43 13.06 -13.71
N ALA A 541 -1.22 12.32 -14.50
CA ALA A 541 -1.30 10.87 -14.40
C ALA A 541 0.04 10.20 -14.71
N LEU A 542 0.74 10.64 -15.76
CA LEU A 542 2.07 10.14 -16.13
C LEU A 542 3.10 10.37 -15.03
N ARG A 543 3.13 11.60 -14.46
CA ARG A 543 3.99 11.93 -13.32
C ARG A 543 3.71 11.02 -12.12
N ARG A 544 2.45 10.70 -11.84
CA ARG A 544 2.07 9.76 -10.78
C ARG A 544 2.69 8.39 -11.00
N GLU A 545 2.56 7.82 -12.21
CA GLU A 545 3.14 6.50 -12.51
C GLU A 545 4.66 6.48 -12.37
N ARG A 546 5.34 7.54 -12.80
CA ARG A 546 6.79 7.70 -12.58
C ARG A 546 7.15 7.69 -11.10
N VAL A 547 6.41 8.40 -10.24
CA VAL A 547 6.60 8.38 -8.78
C VAL A 547 6.41 6.98 -8.21
N LEU A 548 5.34 6.28 -8.61
CA LEU A 548 5.08 4.92 -8.13
C LEU A 548 6.16 3.92 -8.56
N PHE A 549 6.71 4.08 -9.77
CA PHE A 549 7.85 3.31 -10.23
C PHE A 549 9.15 3.68 -9.50
N SER A 550 9.41 4.97 -9.25
CA SER A 550 10.62 5.42 -8.53
C SER A 550 10.65 4.88 -7.11
N GLN A 551 9.50 4.75 -6.44
CA GLN A 551 9.41 4.12 -5.12
C GLN A 551 10.00 2.71 -5.11
N TRP A 552 9.80 1.93 -6.18
CA TRP A 552 10.45 0.62 -6.32
C TRP A 552 11.96 0.76 -6.53
N GLN A 553 12.40 1.74 -7.34
CA GLN A 553 13.82 1.98 -7.59
C GLN A 553 14.56 2.36 -6.31
N ASP A 554 13.92 3.18 -5.50
CA ASP A 554 14.44 3.61 -4.21
C ASP A 554 14.57 2.44 -3.25
N LEU A 555 13.58 1.55 -3.21
CA LEU A 555 13.68 0.30 -2.45
C LEU A 555 14.84 -0.58 -2.93
N ARG A 556 15.02 -0.77 -4.25
CA ARG A 556 16.16 -1.53 -4.79
C ARG A 556 17.50 -0.92 -4.32
N ARG A 557 17.62 0.40 -4.34
CA ARG A 557 18.83 1.13 -3.90
C ARG A 557 19.03 1.03 -2.37
N LEU A 558 17.96 1.02 -1.58
CA LEU A 558 18.01 0.79 -0.14
C LEU A 558 18.47 -0.64 0.22
N GLY A 559 18.35 -1.60 -0.70
CA GLY A 559 18.88 -2.96 -0.54
C GLY A 559 20.31 -3.14 -1.07
N ALA A 560 20.84 -2.21 -1.86
CA ALA A 560 22.15 -2.29 -2.50
C ALA A 560 23.22 -1.48 -1.74
N ASP A 561 24.50 -1.72 -2.06
CA ASP A 561 25.66 -0.94 -1.56
C ASP A 561 25.74 0.49 -2.17
N THR A 562 24.59 1.06 -2.54
CA THR A 562 24.48 2.44 -3.00
C THR A 562 24.79 3.37 -1.83
N ALA A 563 25.70 4.32 -2.05
CA ALA A 563 26.04 5.33 -1.06
C ALA A 563 24.81 6.17 -0.68
N ARG A 564 24.64 6.45 0.62
CA ARG A 564 23.47 7.15 1.16
C ARG A 564 23.89 8.36 1.95
N LEU A 565 23.16 9.44 1.76
CA LEU A 565 23.22 10.61 2.62
C LEU A 565 21.86 10.79 3.28
N ASN A 566 21.80 10.59 4.60
CA ASN A 566 20.59 10.75 5.38
C ASN A 566 20.53 12.20 5.88
N LEU A 567 19.63 13.02 5.34
CA LEU A 567 19.57 14.46 5.60
C LEU A 567 18.59 14.74 6.74
N PRO A 568 19.00 15.43 7.83
CA PRO A 568 18.08 15.79 8.90
C PRO A 568 17.16 16.93 8.47
N LEU A 569 15.88 16.87 8.90
CA LEU A 569 14.95 18.00 8.76
C LEU A 569 15.21 19.03 9.86
N LEU A 570 15.71 20.19 9.45
CA LEU A 570 15.98 21.32 10.34
C LEU A 570 14.76 22.24 10.41
N ALA A 571 14.49 22.76 11.62
CA ALA A 571 13.47 23.79 11.81
C ALA A 571 13.94 25.14 11.24
N ASP A 572 15.23 25.44 11.39
CA ASP A 572 15.89 26.64 10.89
C ASP A 572 17.22 26.29 10.19
N ALA A 573 17.54 26.99 9.10
CA ALA A 573 18.77 26.76 8.35
C ALA A 573 20.05 27.11 9.14
N SER A 574 19.95 27.96 10.16
CA SER A 574 21.06 28.31 11.06
C SER A 574 21.55 27.14 11.91
N ASP A 575 20.72 26.11 12.12
CA ASP A 575 21.10 24.90 12.86
C ASP A 575 22.07 24.01 12.08
N PHE A 576 22.25 24.25 10.78
CA PHE A 576 23.00 23.38 9.87
C PHE A 576 24.45 23.13 10.31
N ALA A 577 25.09 24.12 10.94
CA ALA A 577 26.46 23.97 11.46
C ALA A 577 26.56 22.95 12.60
N SER A 578 25.47 22.73 13.33
CA SER A 578 25.40 21.84 14.50
C SER A 578 24.64 20.53 14.26
N SER A 579 23.79 20.49 13.22
CA SER A 579 23.04 19.31 12.82
C SER A 579 23.03 19.16 11.30
N ALA A 580 23.81 18.21 10.81
CA ALA A 580 23.90 17.85 9.40
C ALA A 580 23.97 16.33 9.25
N SER A 581 23.88 15.84 8.02
CA SER A 581 24.18 14.45 7.70
C SER A 581 25.60 14.07 8.14
N GLY A 582 25.84 12.76 8.26
CA GLY A 582 27.21 12.23 8.36
C GLY A 582 28.10 12.75 7.21
N VAL A 583 29.35 13.09 7.54
CA VAL A 583 30.31 13.71 6.62
C VAL A 583 30.82 12.68 5.62
N GLN A 584 30.65 12.94 4.32
CA GLN A 584 31.13 12.07 3.26
C GLN A 584 32.49 12.54 2.77
N LYS A 585 33.40 11.60 2.51
CA LYS A 585 34.74 11.86 1.98
C LYS A 585 34.77 11.56 0.49
N PHE A 586 35.45 12.40 -0.27
CA PHE A 586 35.62 12.23 -1.70
C PHE A 586 36.84 11.39 -1.99
N ALA A 587 36.78 10.61 -3.06
CA ALA A 587 37.90 9.81 -3.52
C ALA A 587 38.17 10.12 -5.00
N PRO A 588 39.44 10.29 -5.40
CA PRO A 588 39.82 10.50 -6.80
C PRO A 588 39.62 9.23 -7.62
N ALA A 589 39.31 9.40 -8.90
CA ALA A 589 39.28 8.30 -9.84
C ALA A 589 40.67 7.65 -9.97
N GLY A 590 40.73 6.32 -9.94
CA GLY A 590 41.94 5.56 -10.24
C GLY A 590 43.10 5.68 -9.24
N GLY A 591 42.88 6.20 -8.02
CA GLY A 591 43.91 6.29 -6.98
C GLY A 591 44.95 7.40 -7.17
N ALA A 592 44.67 8.37 -8.05
CA ALA A 592 45.49 9.58 -8.22
C ALA A 592 45.48 10.46 -6.97
N GLU A 593 46.42 11.41 -6.85
CA GLU A 593 46.39 12.38 -5.76
C GLU A 593 45.21 13.37 -5.94
N ALA A 594 44.48 13.63 -4.86
CA ALA A 594 43.47 14.66 -4.79
C ALA A 594 43.46 15.27 -3.39
N PHE A 595 43.03 16.53 -3.31
CA PHE A 595 42.91 17.19 -2.02
C PHE A 595 41.71 16.66 -1.23
N SER A 596 41.88 16.62 0.10
CA SER A 596 40.84 16.15 1.02
C SER A 596 39.58 17.00 0.93
N THR A 597 38.52 16.44 0.34
CA THR A 597 37.21 17.10 0.24
C THR A 597 36.16 16.34 1.02
N ARG A 598 35.30 17.11 1.71
CA ARG A 598 34.21 16.60 2.54
C ARG A 598 32.91 17.31 2.22
N VAL A 599 31.79 16.58 2.24
CA VAL A 599 30.44 17.14 2.10
C VAL A 599 29.51 16.69 3.24
N SER A 600 28.66 17.60 3.69
CA SER A 600 27.50 17.31 4.53
C SER A 600 26.28 18.07 4.00
N ALA A 601 25.09 17.55 4.28
CA ALA A 601 23.84 18.15 3.82
C ALA A 601 22.74 18.06 4.88
N ALA A 602 21.75 18.95 4.76
CA ALA A 602 20.52 18.95 5.54
C ALA A 602 19.40 19.57 4.71
N TRP A 603 18.17 19.55 5.21
CA TRP A 603 17.06 20.20 4.53
C TRP A 603 16.14 20.91 5.52
N THR A 604 15.50 21.98 5.06
CA THR A 604 14.34 22.58 5.71
C THR A 604 13.09 22.20 4.90
N ARG A 605 11.91 22.71 5.27
CA ARG A 605 10.73 22.55 4.40
C ARG A 605 10.85 23.27 3.06
N ASP A 606 11.77 24.23 2.96
CA ASP A 606 11.84 25.16 1.83
C ASP A 606 13.11 25.01 0.99
N ALA A 607 14.18 24.40 1.52
CA ALA A 607 15.46 24.32 0.81
C ALA A 607 16.31 23.10 1.17
N LEU A 608 17.13 22.68 0.20
CA LEU A 608 18.28 21.81 0.39
C LEU A 608 19.51 22.65 0.79
N LEU A 609 20.19 22.24 1.86
CA LEU A 609 21.40 22.86 2.39
C LEU A 609 22.58 21.93 2.17
N VAL A 610 23.68 22.43 1.59
CA VAL A 610 24.90 21.64 1.34
C VAL A 610 26.12 22.44 1.77
N LYS A 611 27.02 21.79 2.52
CA LYS A 611 28.30 22.34 2.93
C LYS A 611 29.44 21.51 2.36
N TRP A 612 30.35 22.19 1.69
CA TRP A 612 31.60 21.65 1.18
C TRP A 612 32.75 22.15 2.03
N THR A 613 33.67 21.25 2.38
CA THR A 613 34.94 21.60 2.99
C THR A 613 36.05 21.01 2.13
N CYS A 614 36.66 21.87 1.33
CA CYS A 614 37.68 21.52 0.36
C CYS A 614 39.04 21.88 0.97
N GLY A 615 39.67 20.92 1.65
CA GLY A 615 41.06 21.05 2.02
C GLY A 615 41.90 21.24 0.76
N ASP A 616 42.92 22.08 0.82
CA ASP A 616 43.81 22.36 -0.31
C ASP A 616 45.12 22.89 0.27
N ALA A 617 46.24 22.22 -0.01
CA ALA A 617 47.54 22.67 0.49
C ALA A 617 48.13 23.81 -0.37
N GLU A 618 47.53 24.05 -1.54
CA GLU A 618 47.95 25.08 -2.50
C GLU A 618 46.86 26.12 -2.73
N ILE A 619 46.28 26.65 -1.63
CA ILE A 619 45.21 27.67 -1.67
C ILE A 619 45.56 28.87 -2.55
N ASP A 620 46.83 29.30 -2.53
CA ASP A 620 47.29 30.44 -3.33
C ASP A 620 47.35 30.15 -4.85
N ASN A 621 47.28 28.88 -5.25
CA ASN A 621 47.33 28.43 -6.65
C ASN A 621 45.96 28.03 -7.22
N LEU A 622 44.86 28.25 -6.48
CA LEU A 622 43.51 27.92 -6.95
C LEU A 622 43.20 28.59 -8.29
N GLN A 623 42.71 27.81 -9.24
CA GLN A 623 42.25 28.30 -10.54
C GLN A 623 40.81 28.80 -10.42
N ALA A 624 40.57 30.06 -10.75
CA ALA A 624 39.25 30.66 -10.72
C ALA A 624 39.13 31.74 -11.80
N ALA A 625 39.15 31.33 -13.06
CA ALA A 625 39.13 32.20 -14.24
C ALA A 625 37.71 32.69 -14.58
N ALA A 626 36.67 31.93 -14.24
CA ALA A 626 35.28 32.36 -14.43
C ALA A 626 35.00 33.65 -13.63
N ALA A 627 34.32 34.60 -14.25
CA ALA A 627 34.05 35.92 -13.68
C ALA A 627 32.57 36.30 -13.68
N ARG A 628 31.76 35.62 -14.49
CA ARG A 628 30.31 35.84 -14.62
C ARG A 628 29.56 34.53 -14.38
N HIS A 629 28.29 34.66 -13.97
CA HIS A 629 27.36 33.54 -13.87
C HIS A 629 27.29 32.82 -15.23
N ASP A 630 27.41 31.50 -15.22
CA ASP A 630 27.38 30.57 -16.37
C ASP A 630 28.58 30.66 -17.32
N ASP A 631 29.67 31.30 -16.90
CA ASP A 631 30.99 31.03 -17.46
C ASP A 631 31.37 29.55 -17.24
N LYS A 632 32.55 29.13 -17.71
CA LYS A 632 33.04 27.75 -17.57
C LYS A 632 33.50 27.41 -16.15
N VAL A 633 32.59 27.48 -15.17
CA VAL A 633 32.86 27.30 -13.74
C VAL A 633 33.44 25.92 -13.43
N VAL A 634 32.96 24.86 -14.07
CA VAL A 634 33.51 23.50 -13.86
C VAL A 634 34.93 23.30 -14.42
N GLU A 635 35.47 24.25 -15.21
CA GLU A 635 36.88 24.23 -15.60
C GLU A 635 37.81 24.84 -14.54
N ASP A 636 37.26 25.51 -13.52
CA ASP A 636 37.99 26.09 -12.39
C ASP A 636 38.13 25.10 -11.21
N ASP A 637 38.78 25.54 -10.14
CA ASP A 637 38.62 24.96 -8.82
C ASP A 637 37.19 25.18 -8.33
N ALA A 638 36.34 24.19 -8.60
CA ALA A 638 34.92 24.24 -8.32
C ALA A 638 34.39 22.98 -7.63
N VAL A 639 33.20 23.13 -7.06
CA VAL A 639 32.33 22.03 -6.63
C VAL A 639 31.11 21.99 -7.54
N GLU A 640 30.63 20.80 -7.84
CA GLU A 640 29.47 20.54 -8.69
C GLU A 640 28.52 19.55 -8.00
N LEU A 641 27.23 19.87 -8.04
CA LEU A 641 26.12 19.05 -7.58
C LEU A 641 25.16 18.79 -8.75
N LEU A 642 24.99 17.52 -9.10
CA LEU A 642 23.91 17.04 -9.95
C LEU A 642 22.82 16.44 -9.07
N LEU A 643 21.57 16.83 -9.27
CA LEU A 643 20.42 16.44 -8.45
C LEU A 643 19.27 15.94 -9.34
N SER A 644 18.63 14.83 -8.99
CA SER A 644 17.42 14.35 -9.67
C SER A 644 16.47 13.69 -8.69
N SER A 645 15.16 13.94 -8.78
CA SER A 645 14.20 13.20 -7.97
C SER A 645 13.90 11.81 -8.51
N GLY A 646 14.32 11.49 -9.74
CA GLY A 646 13.93 10.27 -10.46
C GLY A 646 12.45 10.22 -10.87
N ALA A 647 11.56 10.94 -10.19
CA ALA A 647 10.13 10.99 -10.48
C ALA A 647 9.77 11.85 -11.70
N THR A 648 10.52 12.93 -11.97
CA THR A 648 10.26 13.81 -13.13
C THR A 648 11.09 13.44 -14.35
N GLY A 649 12.17 12.67 -14.17
CA GLY A 649 13.20 12.48 -15.18
C GLY A 649 14.09 13.72 -15.40
N GLU A 650 13.86 14.81 -14.64
CA GLU A 650 14.71 15.99 -14.72
C GLU A 650 15.99 15.81 -13.89
N THR A 651 17.06 16.44 -14.35
CA THR A 651 18.32 16.58 -13.62
C THR A 651 18.68 18.05 -13.51
N TRP A 652 18.93 18.54 -12.30
CA TRP A 652 19.36 19.91 -12.04
C TRP A 652 20.85 19.93 -11.72
N HIS A 653 21.57 20.90 -12.27
CA HIS A 653 22.99 21.11 -12.05
C HIS A 653 23.23 22.43 -11.32
N PHE A 654 24.12 22.39 -10.33
CA PHE A 654 24.62 23.54 -9.60
C PHE A 654 26.13 23.43 -9.40
N ALA A 655 26.90 24.43 -9.85
CA ALA A 655 28.33 24.49 -9.60
C ALA A 655 28.77 25.85 -9.05
N VAL A 656 29.83 25.85 -8.23
CA VAL A 656 30.41 27.04 -7.59
C VAL A 656 31.92 26.93 -7.58
N ASN A 657 32.65 27.94 -8.07
CA ASN A 657 34.12 28.00 -7.93
C ASN A 657 34.57 28.63 -6.60
N SER A 658 35.88 28.63 -6.34
CA SER A 658 36.47 29.22 -5.14
C SER A 658 36.28 30.74 -4.95
N LYS A 659 35.80 31.46 -5.98
CA LYS A 659 35.40 32.88 -5.91
C LYS A 659 33.89 33.07 -5.69
N GLY A 660 33.11 32.00 -5.60
CA GLY A 660 31.66 32.05 -5.47
C GLY A 660 30.92 32.31 -6.80
N ILE A 661 31.60 32.18 -7.95
CA ILE A 661 30.94 32.27 -9.26
C ILE A 661 30.13 31.00 -9.51
N ARG A 662 28.89 31.18 -9.94
CA ARG A 662 27.89 30.12 -10.08
C ARG A 662 27.71 29.70 -11.54
N GLN A 663 27.36 28.43 -11.73
CA GLN A 663 26.86 27.90 -12.99
C GLN A 663 25.68 26.96 -12.70
N ASP A 664 24.60 27.10 -13.45
CA ASP A 664 23.41 26.26 -13.34
C ASP A 664 22.84 25.92 -14.71
N TRP A 665 22.22 24.75 -14.80
CA TRP A 665 21.47 24.31 -15.97
C TRP A 665 20.56 23.15 -15.56
N ARG A 666 19.57 22.83 -16.39
CA ARG A 666 18.74 21.63 -16.19
C ARG A 666 18.72 20.75 -17.43
N GLU A 667 18.58 19.47 -17.22
CA GLU A 667 18.11 18.52 -18.22
C GLU A 667 16.63 18.27 -17.95
N SER A 668 15.78 18.59 -18.93
CA SER A 668 14.34 18.39 -18.86
C SER A 668 13.95 16.91 -18.88
N ALA A 669 12.71 16.60 -18.52
CA ALA A 669 12.16 15.25 -18.49
C ALA A 669 12.32 14.44 -19.80
N VAL A 670 12.40 15.15 -20.93
CA VAL A 670 12.56 14.55 -22.28
C VAL A 670 14.02 14.45 -22.75
N GLY A 671 14.99 14.77 -21.88
CA GLY A 671 16.43 14.68 -22.17
C GLY A 671 17.00 15.89 -22.93
N THR A 672 16.30 17.04 -22.90
CA THR A 672 16.83 18.28 -23.48
C THR A 672 17.54 19.09 -22.41
N ARG A 673 18.81 19.42 -22.66
CA ARG A 673 19.61 20.33 -21.83
C ARG A 673 19.22 21.80 -22.09
N GLU A 674 19.01 22.53 -21.02
CA GLU A 674 18.62 23.94 -21.00
C GLU A 674 19.64 24.77 -20.22
N ASP A 675 20.65 25.30 -20.94
CA ASP A 675 21.76 26.08 -20.35
C ASP A 675 21.36 27.50 -19.87
N LEU A 676 20.14 27.95 -20.16
CA LEU A 676 19.62 29.27 -19.75
C LEU A 676 18.67 29.16 -18.54
N TRP A 677 18.58 27.98 -17.93
CA TRP A 677 17.77 27.78 -16.74
C TRP A 677 18.52 28.33 -15.52
N ASN A 678 18.17 29.56 -15.14
CA ASN A 678 18.87 30.32 -14.09
C ASN A 678 17.97 30.60 -12.88
N PRO A 679 17.67 29.62 -12.02
CA PRO A 679 16.76 29.80 -10.92
C PRO A 679 17.40 30.57 -9.75
N PRO A 680 16.61 31.10 -8.79
CA PRO A 680 17.16 31.66 -7.56
C PRO A 680 17.79 30.58 -6.66
N TRP A 681 19.04 30.73 -6.28
CA TRP A 681 19.70 29.94 -5.21
C TRP A 681 20.91 30.71 -4.63
N ARG A 682 21.34 30.38 -3.41
CA ARG A 682 22.45 31.05 -2.72
C ARG A 682 23.66 30.14 -2.66
N ALA A 683 24.84 30.71 -2.89
CA ALA A 683 26.13 30.09 -2.65
C ALA A 683 27.05 31.10 -1.97
N GLU A 684 27.69 30.71 -0.87
CA GLU A 684 28.69 31.51 -0.19
C GLU A 684 30.00 30.75 -0.12
N THR A 685 31.09 31.43 -0.46
CA THR A 685 32.44 30.85 -0.45
C THR A 685 33.32 31.56 0.56
N ARG A 686 34.10 30.80 1.33
CA ARG A 686 35.07 31.32 2.30
C ARG A 686 36.42 30.65 2.10
N LEU A 687 37.45 31.46 1.89
CA LEU A 687 38.84 30.99 1.86
C LEU A 687 39.45 31.04 3.26
N ASN A 688 40.18 30.00 3.62
CA ASN A 688 40.99 29.89 4.83
C ASN A 688 42.43 29.51 4.43
N ALA A 689 43.34 29.44 5.41
CA ALA A 689 44.76 29.17 5.16
C ALA A 689 45.04 27.79 4.52
N ASP A 690 44.23 26.77 4.82
CA ASP A 690 44.45 25.37 4.44
C ASP A 690 43.26 24.72 3.70
N ARG A 691 42.22 25.51 3.44
CA ARG A 691 40.96 25.03 2.85
C ARG A 691 40.11 26.17 2.33
N TRP A 692 39.16 25.85 1.47
CA TRP A 692 38.05 26.72 1.15
C TRP A 692 36.72 26.00 1.39
N GLU A 693 35.70 26.75 1.77
CA GLU A 693 34.38 26.23 2.14
C GLU A 693 33.32 26.84 1.23
N VAL A 694 32.33 26.02 0.86
CA VAL A 694 31.15 26.47 0.11
C VAL A 694 29.91 26.06 0.89
N GLU A 695 29.02 27.00 1.16
CA GLU A 695 27.68 26.72 1.71
C GLU A 695 26.63 27.15 0.68
N THR A 696 25.78 26.21 0.28
CA THR A 696 24.71 26.45 -0.71
C THR A 696 23.34 26.23 -0.09
N ALA A 697 22.39 27.09 -0.45
CA ALA A 697 20.97 26.90 -0.17
C ALA A 697 20.19 26.91 -1.49
N ILE A 698 19.58 25.76 -1.83
CA ILE A 698 18.81 25.55 -3.06
C ILE A 698 17.33 25.47 -2.68
N PRO A 699 16.53 26.52 -2.95
CA PRO A 699 15.09 26.50 -2.67
C PRO A 699 14.38 25.42 -3.48
N PHE A 700 13.47 24.67 -2.86
CA PHE A 700 12.68 23.67 -3.59
C PHE A 700 11.73 24.30 -4.62
N ALA A 701 11.29 25.53 -4.39
CA ALA A 701 10.55 26.32 -5.38
C ALA A 701 11.34 26.49 -6.69
N SER A 702 12.67 26.55 -6.63
CA SER A 702 13.55 26.65 -7.80
C SER A 702 13.57 25.37 -8.62
N LEU A 703 13.32 24.23 -7.99
CA LEU A 703 13.24 22.91 -8.63
C LEU A 703 11.81 22.59 -9.11
N GLY A 704 10.83 23.43 -8.77
CA GLY A 704 9.41 23.18 -9.07
C GLY A 704 8.76 22.07 -8.23
N GLN A 705 9.48 21.52 -7.25
CA GLN A 705 8.99 20.47 -6.35
C GLN A 705 9.80 20.42 -5.05
N ALA A 706 9.15 20.02 -3.96
CA ALA A 706 9.76 19.75 -2.67
C ALA A 706 9.64 18.26 -2.33
N PRO A 707 10.65 17.66 -1.67
CA PRO A 707 10.57 16.28 -1.22
C PRO A 707 9.58 16.16 -0.07
N ASN A 708 8.84 15.05 -0.04
CA ASN A 708 8.11 14.66 1.15
C ASN A 708 9.07 14.15 2.24
N PRO A 709 8.69 14.21 3.52
CA PRO A 709 9.45 13.54 4.56
C PRO A 709 9.62 12.04 4.26
N ASN A 710 10.86 11.58 4.38
CA ASN A 710 11.35 10.23 4.07
C ASN A 710 11.33 9.86 2.58
N GLU A 711 11.20 10.85 1.69
CA GLU A 711 11.42 10.67 0.25
C GLU A 711 12.93 10.62 -0.08
N THR A 712 13.25 9.99 -1.20
CA THR A 712 14.62 9.80 -1.69
C THR A 712 14.83 10.45 -3.04
N TRP A 713 15.87 11.26 -3.17
CA TRP A 713 16.37 11.76 -4.46
C TRP A 713 17.77 11.19 -4.75
N GLN A 714 18.30 11.48 -5.93
CA GLN A 714 19.63 11.11 -6.37
C GLN A 714 20.53 12.33 -6.44
N ALA A 715 21.78 12.18 -6.02
CA ALA A 715 22.78 13.21 -6.18
C ALA A 715 24.15 12.68 -6.56
N ARG A 716 24.88 13.43 -7.39
CA ARG A 716 26.32 13.24 -7.61
C ARG A 716 27.03 14.53 -7.21
N PHE A 717 28.10 14.37 -6.45
CA PHE A 717 28.93 15.45 -5.96
C PHE A 717 30.32 15.33 -6.58
N VAL A 718 30.85 16.43 -7.12
CA VAL A 718 32.15 16.45 -7.81
C VAL A 718 32.97 17.64 -7.32
N ARG A 719 34.26 17.41 -7.11
CA ARG A 719 35.30 18.41 -6.85
C ARG A 719 36.23 18.48 -8.05
N HIS A 720 36.14 19.57 -8.81
CA HIS A 720 37.02 19.88 -9.93
C HIS A 720 38.29 20.55 -9.45
N SER A 721 39.45 20.15 -9.96
CA SER A 721 40.76 20.67 -9.54
C SER A 721 41.30 21.75 -10.49
N GLY A 722 40.45 22.41 -11.29
CA GLY A 722 40.86 23.52 -12.16
C GLY A 722 41.86 23.15 -13.27
N ARG A 723 41.90 21.88 -13.67
CA ARG A 723 42.96 21.31 -14.54
C ARG A 723 44.39 21.55 -14.01
N ARG A 724 44.56 21.77 -12.70
CA ARG A 724 45.88 21.85 -12.06
C ARG A 724 46.66 20.56 -12.30
N ARG A 725 47.95 20.72 -12.57
CA ARG A 725 48.86 19.60 -12.83
C ARG A 725 48.91 18.69 -11.60
N ASP A 726 48.97 17.39 -11.81
CA ASP A 726 49.14 16.36 -10.78
C ASP A 726 47.92 16.10 -9.85
N PHE A 727 46.84 16.89 -9.94
CA PHE A 727 45.62 16.68 -9.15
C PHE A 727 44.43 16.21 -10.00
N ALA A 728 43.80 15.11 -9.58
CA ALA A 728 42.60 14.60 -10.24
C ALA A 728 41.31 15.23 -9.71
N THR A 729 40.25 15.18 -10.51
CA THR A 729 38.87 15.39 -10.04
C THR A 729 38.51 14.30 -9.03
N ALA A 730 37.90 14.70 -7.92
CA ALA A 730 37.40 13.78 -6.90
C ALA A 730 35.87 13.80 -6.89
N GLU A 731 35.24 12.66 -6.63
CA GLU A 731 33.78 12.55 -6.68
C GLU A 731 33.22 11.69 -5.54
N PHE A 732 31.96 11.95 -5.22
CA PHE A 732 31.15 11.13 -4.34
C PHE A 732 29.73 10.98 -4.91
N PRO A 733 29.23 9.75 -5.11
CA PRO A 733 29.95 8.46 -5.09
C PRO A 733 30.66 8.20 -6.43
N GLN A 734 31.68 7.34 -6.45
CA GLN A 734 32.49 7.03 -7.65
C GLN A 734 31.80 6.22 -8.76
N ARG A 735 30.64 5.60 -8.49
CA ARG A 735 29.97 4.70 -9.45
C ARG A 735 28.60 5.22 -9.82
N GLN A 736 27.65 5.06 -8.91
CA GLN A 736 26.27 5.47 -9.10
C GLN A 736 25.96 6.70 -8.25
N PRO A 737 24.98 7.53 -8.63
CA PRO A 737 24.51 8.62 -7.78
C PRO A 737 24.18 8.14 -6.35
N ALA A 738 24.48 8.97 -5.37
CA ALA A 738 24.08 8.74 -3.99
C ALA A 738 22.57 8.88 -3.85
N VAL A 739 21.97 8.11 -2.94
CA VAL A 739 20.61 8.35 -2.49
C VAL A 739 20.63 9.44 -1.41
N LEU A 740 19.96 10.56 -1.66
CA LEU A 740 19.64 11.56 -0.66
C LEU A 740 18.31 11.22 -0.02
N LEU A 741 18.31 10.83 1.26
CA LEU A 741 17.08 10.61 2.01
C LEU A 741 16.73 11.87 2.80
N PHE A 742 15.58 12.47 2.49
CA PHE A 742 15.06 13.66 3.18
C PHE A 742 14.34 13.24 4.46
N ASN A 743 15.09 13.00 5.53
CA ASN A 743 14.55 12.41 6.75
C ASN A 743 13.68 13.38 7.54
N SER A 744 12.60 12.88 8.13
CA SER A 744 11.80 13.65 9.09
C SER A 744 12.50 13.89 10.45
N ALA A 745 13.54 13.12 10.78
CA ALA A 745 14.29 13.24 12.02
C ALA A 745 15.18 14.48 12.05
N PRO A 746 15.30 15.18 13.19
CA PRO A 746 16.13 16.38 13.32
C PRO A 746 17.64 16.09 13.41
N ARG A 747 18.02 14.81 13.52
CA ARG A 747 19.42 14.33 13.58
C ARG A 747 19.54 13.02 12.84
N THR A 748 20.63 12.87 12.09
CA THR A 748 20.89 11.67 11.26
C THR A 748 22.31 11.12 11.38
N ASP A 749 23.04 11.57 12.42
CA ASP A 749 24.47 11.36 12.62
C ASP A 749 24.80 10.17 13.53
N ARG A 750 23.79 9.56 14.16
CA ARG A 750 23.98 8.43 15.08
C ARG A 750 24.27 7.13 14.35
N THR A 751 25.16 6.33 14.91
CA THR A 751 25.64 5.08 14.30
C THR A 751 25.30 3.85 15.15
N LEU A 752 24.95 2.75 14.48
CA LEU A 752 24.58 1.48 15.09
C LEU A 752 25.29 0.31 14.39
N VAL A 753 25.89 -0.58 15.16
CA VAL A 753 26.23 -1.94 14.68
C VAL A 753 25.07 -2.88 14.98
N TRP A 754 24.56 -3.59 13.98
CA TRP A 754 23.60 -4.67 14.15
C TRP A 754 24.24 -6.00 13.78
N TRP A 755 24.50 -6.85 14.77
CA TRP A 755 25.03 -8.19 14.58
C TRP A 755 23.92 -9.23 14.49
N SER A 756 24.00 -10.08 13.46
CA SER A 756 23.15 -11.24 13.26
C SER A 756 23.91 -12.54 13.53
N GLY A 757 23.58 -13.21 14.63
CA GLY A 757 24.17 -14.52 14.96
C GLY A 757 23.48 -15.70 14.29
N ALA A 758 22.31 -15.51 13.68
CA ALA A 758 21.61 -16.53 12.88
C ALA A 758 21.07 -15.91 11.56
N PRO A 759 21.96 -15.50 10.63
CA PRO A 759 21.58 -14.70 9.46
C PRO A 759 20.52 -15.37 8.58
N ASP A 760 20.56 -16.68 8.39
CA ASP A 760 19.55 -17.38 7.58
C ASP A 760 18.13 -17.23 8.14
N ARG A 761 17.99 -17.08 9.46
CA ARG A 761 16.70 -16.89 10.14
C ARG A 761 16.30 -15.42 10.22
N GLU A 762 17.27 -14.52 10.22
CA GLU A 762 17.08 -13.10 10.49
C GLU A 762 17.06 -12.22 9.23
N SER A 763 17.70 -12.68 8.15
CA SER A 763 17.83 -11.96 6.89
C SER A 763 16.50 -11.48 6.29
N PRO A 764 15.35 -12.19 6.42
CA PRO A 764 14.08 -11.68 5.92
C PRO A 764 13.62 -10.39 6.62
N ARG A 765 14.18 -10.07 7.80
CA ARG A 765 13.85 -8.87 8.58
C ARG A 765 14.86 -7.74 8.40
N HIS A 766 16.03 -7.98 7.82
CA HIS A 766 17.09 -6.96 7.70
C HIS A 766 16.58 -5.71 6.99
N ALA A 767 15.84 -5.90 5.91
CA ALA A 767 15.16 -4.84 5.18
C ALA A 767 14.31 -3.94 6.09
N ALA A 768 13.37 -4.53 6.84
CA ALA A 768 12.50 -3.79 7.75
C ALA A 768 13.28 -3.07 8.86
N ILE A 769 14.31 -3.72 9.40
CA ILE A 769 15.19 -3.14 10.42
C ILE A 769 15.94 -1.93 9.87
N VAL A 770 16.55 -2.06 8.70
CA VAL A 770 17.25 -0.95 8.03
C VAL A 770 16.30 0.21 7.80
N GLN A 771 15.11 -0.04 7.26
CA GLN A 771 14.10 0.98 7.04
C GLN A 771 13.73 1.70 8.35
N GLU A 772 13.41 0.95 9.40
CA GLU A 772 12.97 1.50 10.69
C GLU A 772 14.04 2.38 11.36
N PHE A 773 15.31 1.93 11.36
CA PHE A 773 16.42 2.72 11.90
C PHE A 773 16.69 3.96 11.04
N THR A 774 16.66 3.78 9.71
CA THR A 774 16.87 4.86 8.76
C THR A 774 15.82 5.96 8.95
N GLU A 775 14.54 5.62 9.09
CA GLU A 775 13.43 6.57 9.35
C GLU A 775 13.55 7.34 10.68
N LEU A 776 14.30 6.82 11.66
CA LEU A 776 14.62 7.50 12.91
C LEU A 776 15.97 8.24 12.89
N GLY A 777 16.63 8.30 11.73
CA GLY A 777 17.90 9.01 11.55
C GLY A 777 19.14 8.21 11.98
N TRP A 778 19.04 6.88 12.12
CA TRP A 778 20.21 6.06 12.44
C TRP A 778 20.96 5.61 11.17
N GLN A 779 22.28 5.64 11.23
CA GLN A 779 23.20 4.98 10.30
C GLN A 779 23.48 3.56 10.80
N ILE A 780 22.98 2.55 10.11
CA ILE A 780 23.08 1.16 10.54
C ILE A 780 24.13 0.38 9.73
N HIS A 781 25.04 -0.29 10.43
CA HIS A 781 25.99 -1.25 9.89
C HIS A 781 25.48 -2.67 10.20
N LEU A 782 24.95 -3.36 9.19
CA LEU A 782 24.58 -4.77 9.32
C LEU A 782 25.83 -5.64 9.23
N ALA A 783 26.06 -6.48 10.24
CA ALA A 783 27.16 -7.43 10.25
C ALA A 783 26.65 -8.85 10.55
N SER A 784 27.05 -9.80 9.73
CA SER A 784 26.72 -11.23 9.90
C SER A 784 27.96 -12.14 9.79
N SER A 785 29.13 -11.54 9.59
CA SER A 785 30.43 -12.21 9.49
C SER A 785 31.51 -11.38 10.19
N THR A 786 32.61 -12.03 10.56
CA THR A 786 33.79 -11.39 11.16
C THR A 786 34.39 -10.30 10.27
N GLU A 787 34.44 -10.52 8.97
CA GLU A 787 34.96 -9.55 8.00
C GLU A 787 34.13 -8.27 7.96
N GLN A 788 32.81 -8.40 7.85
CA GLN A 788 31.89 -7.25 7.88
C GLN A 788 31.99 -6.48 9.19
N LEU A 789 32.09 -7.20 10.31
CA LEU A 789 32.20 -6.57 11.63
C LEU A 789 33.54 -5.84 11.82
N GLY A 790 34.62 -6.39 11.27
CA GLY A 790 35.97 -5.79 11.30
C GLY A 790 36.14 -4.60 10.35
N ALA A 791 35.33 -4.50 9.31
CA ALA A 791 35.33 -3.37 8.37
C ALA A 791 34.65 -2.10 8.91
N ILE A 792 34.04 -2.17 10.10
CA ILE A 792 33.37 -1.02 10.73
C ILE A 792 34.42 -0.21 11.49
N ASP A 793 34.77 0.95 10.96
CA ASP A 793 35.73 1.87 11.56
C ASP A 793 35.12 2.69 12.71
N GLY A 794 35.87 2.84 13.81
CA GLY A 794 35.53 3.75 14.91
C GLY A 794 34.55 3.19 15.95
N GLN A 795 34.16 4.03 16.91
CA GLN A 795 33.17 3.68 17.95
C GLN A 795 31.78 4.12 17.49
N CYS A 796 30.81 3.20 17.56
CA CYS A 796 29.40 3.52 17.33
C CYS A 796 28.67 3.95 18.62
N ASP A 797 27.59 4.71 18.46
CA ASP A 797 26.73 5.16 19.56
C ASP A 797 25.97 4.00 20.22
N ALA A 798 25.71 2.95 19.44
CA ALA A 798 25.01 1.77 19.90
C ALA A 798 25.47 0.48 19.19
N TYR A 799 25.24 -0.64 19.85
CA TYR A 799 25.51 -1.97 19.35
C TYR A 799 24.33 -2.88 19.67
N TRP A 800 23.83 -3.62 18.70
CA TRP A 800 22.73 -4.54 18.85
C TRP A 800 23.16 -5.94 18.42
N PHE A 801 23.31 -6.84 19.39
CA PHE A 801 23.68 -8.22 19.16
C PHE A 801 22.47 -9.13 19.25
N ARG A 802 21.99 -9.58 18.09
CA ARG A 802 20.97 -10.62 18.03
C ARG A 802 21.64 -11.97 17.95
N HIS A 803 21.30 -12.84 18.91
CA HIS A 803 21.84 -14.19 19.00
C HIS A 803 23.38 -14.28 18.96
N PRO A 804 24.14 -13.50 19.75
CA PRO A 804 25.61 -13.46 19.67
C PRO A 804 26.31 -14.81 19.89
N HIS A 805 25.61 -15.76 20.52
CA HIS A 805 26.07 -17.14 20.74
C HIS A 805 25.39 -18.16 19.81
N GLY A 806 24.80 -17.70 18.71
CA GLY A 806 24.20 -18.53 17.67
C GLY A 806 25.26 -19.23 16.80
N PRO A 807 24.83 -19.78 15.64
CA PRO A 807 25.74 -20.38 14.67
C PRO A 807 26.90 -19.46 14.25
N ASN A 808 26.62 -18.16 14.07
CA ASN A 808 27.65 -17.16 13.79
C ASN A 808 28.10 -16.48 15.07
N LYS A 809 29.39 -16.58 15.36
CA LYS A 809 30.01 -16.04 16.58
C LYS A 809 30.75 -14.75 16.30
N VAL A 810 30.58 -13.78 17.20
CA VAL A 810 31.43 -12.60 17.25
C VAL A 810 32.84 -13.03 17.70
N PRO A 811 33.92 -12.55 17.08
CA PRO A 811 35.28 -12.82 17.52
C PRO A 811 35.49 -12.45 18.99
N ALA A 812 36.18 -13.31 19.74
CA ALA A 812 36.34 -13.13 21.18
C ALA A 812 37.10 -11.83 21.54
N ASP A 813 38.04 -11.42 20.70
CA ASP A 813 38.80 -10.19 20.86
C ASP A 813 37.97 -8.93 20.59
N TYR A 814 36.99 -8.99 19.68
CA TYR A 814 36.13 -7.87 19.33
C TYR A 814 35.41 -7.28 20.55
N TRP A 815 34.95 -8.14 21.46
CA TRP A 815 34.33 -7.72 22.70
C TRP A 815 35.26 -6.81 23.50
N ARG A 816 36.52 -7.21 23.67
CA ARG A 816 37.52 -6.51 24.48
C ARG A 816 38.05 -5.25 23.80
N THR A 817 38.29 -5.29 22.48
CA THR A 817 38.96 -4.21 21.76
C THR A 817 38.00 -3.12 21.26
N HIS A 818 36.74 -3.47 20.96
CA HIS A 818 35.77 -2.53 20.40
C HIS A 818 34.60 -2.29 21.35
N LEU A 819 33.87 -3.34 21.72
CA LEU A 819 32.59 -3.17 22.43
C LEU A 819 32.75 -2.64 23.86
N VAL A 820 33.55 -3.32 24.69
CA VAL A 820 33.71 -2.98 26.12
C VAL A 820 34.21 -1.54 26.29
N PRO A 821 35.23 -1.06 25.55
CA PRO A 821 35.63 0.35 25.59
C PRO A 821 34.51 1.30 25.17
N ALA A 822 33.78 1.00 24.09
CA ALA A 822 32.70 1.85 23.60
C ALA A 822 31.57 1.99 24.64
N VAL A 823 31.14 0.88 25.26
CA VAL A 823 30.10 0.90 26.31
C VAL A 823 30.60 1.69 27.52
N ARG A 824 31.83 1.46 27.99
CA ARG A 824 32.40 2.24 29.11
C ARG A 824 32.44 3.74 28.82
N ASN A 825 32.63 4.12 27.56
CA ASN A 825 32.68 5.51 27.10
C ASN A 825 31.31 6.13 26.79
N GLY A 826 30.22 5.36 26.82
CA GLY A 826 28.86 5.92 26.69
C GLY A 826 27.94 5.15 25.76
N ALA A 827 28.41 4.16 24.99
CA ALA A 827 27.56 3.45 24.06
C ALA A 827 26.48 2.59 24.76
N VAL A 828 25.38 2.32 24.05
CA VAL A 828 24.34 1.39 24.50
C VAL A 828 24.53 0.05 23.78
N ALA A 829 24.71 -1.04 24.53
CA ALA A 829 24.80 -2.39 23.99
C ALA A 829 23.54 -3.20 24.32
N VAL A 830 22.81 -3.63 23.29
CA VAL A 830 21.60 -4.45 23.40
C VAL A 830 21.92 -5.88 23.00
N PHE A 831 21.54 -6.84 23.84
CA PHE A 831 21.70 -8.26 23.57
C PHE A 831 20.34 -8.95 23.61
N VAL A 832 19.94 -9.61 22.52
CA VAL A 832 18.66 -10.32 22.43
C VAL A 832 18.86 -11.76 21.97
N SER A 833 18.32 -12.74 22.68
CA SER A 833 18.47 -14.14 22.27
C SER A 833 17.45 -15.11 22.89
N TYR A 834 17.27 -16.28 22.24
CA TYR A 834 16.72 -17.49 22.85
C TYR A 834 17.80 -18.51 23.25
N TRP A 835 19.03 -18.37 22.76
CA TRP A 835 20.20 -19.09 23.25
C TRP A 835 20.82 -18.38 24.46
N GLY A 836 21.66 -19.09 25.21
CA GLY A 836 22.45 -18.50 26.29
C GLY A 836 23.31 -17.32 25.81
N ILE A 837 23.52 -16.33 26.69
CA ILE A 837 24.38 -15.18 26.43
C ILE A 837 25.41 -15.12 27.58
N PRO A 838 26.64 -15.60 27.38
CA PRO A 838 27.71 -15.54 28.39
C PRO A 838 28.30 -14.12 28.46
N LEU A 839 27.49 -13.16 28.96
CA LEU A 839 27.90 -11.76 29.08
C LEU A 839 29.14 -11.57 29.97
N ASP A 840 29.29 -12.39 31.01
CA ASP A 840 30.45 -12.40 31.89
C ASP A 840 31.75 -12.73 31.15
N GLU A 841 31.69 -13.64 30.16
CA GLU A 841 32.85 -13.94 29.30
C GLU A 841 33.13 -12.80 28.32
N TYR A 842 32.09 -12.20 27.73
CA TYR A 842 32.24 -11.10 26.75
C TYR A 842 32.88 -9.86 27.39
N PHE A 843 32.45 -9.52 28.60
CA PHE A 843 32.93 -8.33 29.33
C PHE A 843 34.09 -8.62 30.30
N GLN A 844 34.44 -9.91 30.49
CA GLN A 844 35.37 -10.38 31.53
C GLN A 844 34.99 -9.87 32.93
N ASP A 845 33.69 -9.96 33.25
CA ASP A 845 33.10 -9.45 34.48
C ASP A 845 32.08 -10.46 35.04
N PRO A 846 32.43 -11.23 36.09
CA PRO A 846 31.56 -12.25 36.68
C PRO A 846 30.20 -11.73 37.15
N ALA A 847 30.07 -10.42 37.45
CA ALA A 847 28.81 -9.84 37.88
C ALA A 847 27.77 -9.76 36.75
N LEU A 848 28.16 -9.96 35.49
CA LEU A 848 27.27 -9.97 34.32
C LEU A 848 26.73 -11.36 33.97
N LYS A 849 27.02 -12.38 34.78
CA LYS A 849 26.59 -13.75 34.52
C LYS A 849 25.07 -13.89 34.59
N VAL A 850 24.48 -14.54 33.58
CA VAL A 850 23.03 -14.72 33.44
C VAL A 850 22.67 -16.13 33.00
N LYS A 851 21.49 -16.59 33.39
CA LYS A 851 20.90 -17.89 32.99
C LYS A 851 19.69 -17.67 32.09
N SER A 852 19.63 -18.36 30.96
CA SER A 852 18.46 -18.34 30.06
C SER A 852 17.29 -19.13 30.66
N VAL A 853 16.08 -18.60 30.51
CA VAL A 853 14.83 -19.25 30.91
C VAL A 853 13.80 -19.17 29.77
N GLN A 854 12.82 -20.08 29.77
CA GLN A 854 11.79 -20.18 28.73
C GLN A 854 10.39 -20.11 29.35
N CYS A 855 9.42 -19.55 28.62
CA CYS A 855 8.04 -19.41 29.09
C CYS A 855 7.30 -20.76 29.24
N GLY A 856 7.80 -21.84 28.64
CA GLY A 856 7.13 -23.14 28.58
C GLY A 856 5.96 -23.18 27.58
N LYS A 857 5.09 -24.18 27.68
CA LYS A 857 3.95 -24.43 26.75
C LYS A 857 2.73 -23.56 27.04
N LEU A 858 2.92 -22.24 27.17
CA LEU A 858 1.83 -21.28 27.35
C LEU A 858 1.17 -20.93 26.00
N PRO A 859 -0.17 -20.82 25.91
CA PRO A 859 -0.85 -20.31 24.70
C PRO A 859 -0.54 -18.83 24.48
N LEU A 860 -0.78 -18.32 23.27
CA LEU A 860 -0.40 -16.94 22.91
C LEU A 860 -1.11 -15.90 23.77
N ALA A 861 -2.38 -16.12 24.09
CA ALA A 861 -3.16 -15.27 25.00
C ALA A 861 -2.61 -15.17 26.42
N ALA A 862 -1.86 -16.17 26.88
CA ALA A 862 -1.23 -16.17 28.20
C ALA A 862 0.08 -15.37 28.21
N ARG A 863 0.65 -15.11 27.03
CA ARG A 863 1.97 -14.49 26.87
C ARG A 863 1.83 -12.97 26.82
N THR A 864 1.39 -12.39 27.93
CA THR A 864 1.29 -10.94 28.12
C THR A 864 2.32 -10.48 29.14
N THR A 865 2.73 -9.22 29.05
CA THR A 865 3.68 -8.65 30.02
C THR A 865 3.04 -8.62 31.41
N ALA A 866 3.70 -9.23 32.39
CA ALA A 866 3.23 -9.30 33.77
C ALA A 866 3.62 -8.06 34.57
N LEU A 867 4.80 -7.51 34.32
CA LEU A 867 5.29 -6.28 34.95
C LEU A 867 6.01 -5.42 33.91
N ILE A 868 5.80 -4.11 34.00
CA ILE A 868 6.59 -3.09 33.30
C ILE A 868 7.09 -2.13 34.37
N ALA A 869 8.41 -1.96 34.49
CA ALA A 869 9.00 -1.01 35.41
C ALA A 869 8.63 0.43 35.01
N PRO A 870 8.28 1.30 35.97
CA PRO A 870 8.01 2.70 35.66
C PRO A 870 9.28 3.40 35.16
N GLY A 871 9.11 4.42 34.32
CA GLY A 871 10.21 5.28 33.88
C GLY A 871 10.10 5.73 32.43
N ASP A 872 10.89 6.75 32.09
CA ASP A 872 10.89 7.34 30.74
C ASP A 872 11.37 6.34 29.67
N TRP A 873 12.10 5.28 30.03
CA TRP A 873 12.61 4.25 29.09
C TRP A 873 11.54 3.62 28.21
N SER A 874 10.28 3.53 28.69
CA SER A 874 9.17 2.93 27.95
C SER A 874 8.21 3.96 27.36
N GLY A 875 8.32 5.23 27.75
CA GLY A 875 7.36 6.27 27.40
C GLY A 875 7.92 7.39 26.52
N LYS A 876 9.24 7.61 26.49
CA LYS A 876 9.86 8.74 25.80
C LYS A 876 11.21 8.37 25.15
N PRO A 877 11.50 8.94 23.96
CA PRO A 877 10.64 9.80 23.15
C PRO A 877 9.49 9.05 22.48
N HIS A 878 9.51 7.72 22.47
CA HIS A 878 8.47 6.89 21.87
C HIS A 878 7.67 6.11 22.92
N ASN A 879 6.36 6.02 22.71
CA ASN A 879 5.45 5.27 23.57
C ASN A 879 5.53 3.76 23.25
N LEU A 880 6.39 3.04 23.98
CA LEU A 880 6.50 1.58 23.93
C LEU A 880 5.53 0.89 24.90
N LEU A 881 4.97 1.61 25.88
CA LEU A 881 4.05 1.08 26.88
C LEU A 881 2.83 0.40 26.25
N ALA A 882 2.28 0.99 25.19
CA ALA A 882 1.14 0.40 24.47
C ALA A 882 1.52 -0.99 23.93
N GLY A 883 2.67 -1.10 23.24
CA GLY A 883 3.16 -2.36 22.71
C GLY A 883 3.48 -3.37 23.82
N LEU A 884 4.20 -2.96 24.86
CA LEU A 884 4.54 -3.83 25.99
C LEU A 884 3.29 -4.43 26.65
N LYS A 885 2.17 -3.69 26.69
CA LYS A 885 0.91 -4.16 27.29
C LYS A 885 0.08 -5.06 26.37
N THR A 886 0.16 -4.89 25.05
CA THR A 886 -0.76 -5.53 24.10
C THR A 886 -0.12 -6.62 23.26
N GLN A 887 1.21 -6.60 23.08
CA GLN A 887 1.91 -7.56 22.24
C GLN A 887 2.22 -8.86 23.01
N ILE A 888 2.38 -9.94 22.25
CA ILE A 888 2.83 -11.23 22.78
C ILE A 888 4.28 -11.08 23.27
N THR A 889 4.54 -11.50 24.51
CA THR A 889 5.89 -11.47 25.11
C THR A 889 6.84 -12.43 24.39
N PRO A 890 8.17 -12.22 24.48
CA PRO A 890 9.17 -13.19 24.01
C PRO A 890 8.99 -14.58 24.64
N ALA A 891 9.50 -15.63 23.98
CA ALA A 891 9.40 -16.99 24.52
C ALA A 891 10.51 -17.28 25.54
N TYR A 892 11.55 -16.45 25.54
CA TYR A 892 12.74 -16.60 26.37
C TYR A 892 13.05 -15.32 27.13
N GLY A 893 13.80 -15.47 28.22
CA GLY A 893 14.32 -14.37 29.02
C GLY A 893 15.54 -14.79 29.81
N PHE A 894 15.98 -13.94 30.74
CA PHE A 894 17.24 -14.11 31.44
C PHE A 894 17.12 -13.76 32.92
N VAL A 895 17.73 -14.59 33.77
CA VAL A 895 17.83 -14.40 35.22
C VAL A 895 19.30 -14.19 35.57
N PRO A 896 19.70 -13.03 36.13
CA PRO A 896 21.07 -12.80 36.60
C PRO A 896 21.43 -13.71 37.78
N ASP A 897 22.68 -14.19 37.81
CA ASP A 897 23.24 -14.89 38.99
C ASP A 897 23.36 -13.92 40.18
N ASP A 898 23.76 -12.68 39.89
CA ASP A 898 23.70 -11.54 40.82
C ASP A 898 22.73 -10.49 40.27
N ALA A 899 21.61 -10.28 40.97
CA ALA A 899 20.63 -9.26 40.61
C ALA A 899 21.11 -7.83 40.94
N SER A 900 22.18 -7.68 41.71
CA SER A 900 22.73 -6.36 42.06
C SER A 900 23.18 -5.61 40.80
N GLY A 901 22.74 -4.36 40.67
CA GLY A 901 23.03 -3.51 39.52
C GLY A 901 22.21 -3.80 38.25
N TRP A 902 21.35 -4.84 38.22
CA TRP A 902 20.38 -5.05 37.15
C TRP A 902 19.02 -4.45 37.50
N THR A 903 18.46 -3.70 36.57
CA THR A 903 17.09 -3.22 36.61
C THR A 903 16.23 -4.12 35.72
N VAL A 904 15.26 -4.82 36.32
CA VAL A 904 14.24 -5.57 35.57
C VAL A 904 13.24 -4.58 34.98
N LEU A 905 13.22 -4.45 33.66
CA LEU A 905 12.36 -3.52 32.95
C LEU A 905 11.00 -4.15 32.61
N ALA A 906 10.99 -5.43 32.22
CA ALA A 906 9.75 -6.15 31.98
C ALA A 906 9.85 -7.65 32.27
N THR A 907 8.73 -8.24 32.74
CA THR A 907 8.62 -9.68 33.02
C THR A 907 7.45 -10.32 32.28
N ALA A 908 7.56 -11.62 32.04
CA ALA A 908 6.54 -12.44 31.40
C ALA A 908 6.19 -13.63 32.32
N PRO A 909 4.97 -14.18 32.22
CA PRO A 909 4.58 -15.38 32.94
C PRO A 909 5.32 -16.62 32.39
N GLY A 910 5.76 -17.48 33.30
CA GLY A 910 6.30 -18.81 33.04
C GLY A 910 5.25 -19.91 33.19
N GLY A 911 5.54 -21.07 32.61
CA GLY A 911 4.65 -22.24 32.62
C GLY A 911 4.50 -22.91 33.99
N ASP A 912 5.35 -22.55 34.95
CA ASP A 912 5.34 -23.00 36.35
C ASP A 912 4.56 -22.06 37.28
N GLY A 913 3.97 -20.98 36.75
CA GLY A 913 3.24 -19.98 37.51
C GLY A 913 4.09 -18.84 38.09
N MET A 914 5.42 -18.90 37.93
CA MET A 914 6.32 -17.80 38.28
C MET A 914 6.46 -16.82 37.10
N THR A 915 7.03 -15.64 37.33
CA THR A 915 7.41 -14.73 36.22
C THR A 915 8.90 -14.75 36.00
N PHE A 916 9.34 -14.45 34.78
CA PHE A 916 10.75 -14.29 34.45
C PHE A 916 11.01 -12.95 33.76
N PRO A 917 12.19 -12.33 33.95
CA PRO A 917 12.58 -11.13 33.23
C PRO A 917 12.84 -11.45 31.75
N TYR A 918 12.19 -10.73 30.84
CA TYR A 918 12.51 -10.78 29.41
C TYR A 918 13.15 -9.49 28.90
N LEU A 919 13.23 -8.45 29.73
CA LEU A 919 13.92 -7.21 29.42
C LEU A 919 14.57 -6.66 30.69
N LEU A 920 15.88 -6.49 30.67
CA LEU A 920 16.70 -5.97 31.76
C LEU A 920 17.66 -4.91 31.24
N ALA A 921 18.06 -3.98 32.10
CA ALA A 921 19.12 -3.02 31.82
C ALA A 921 20.08 -2.88 32.99
N ARG A 922 21.34 -2.55 32.70
CA ARG A 922 22.38 -2.31 33.69
C ARG A 922 23.33 -1.23 33.20
N ARG A 923 23.68 -0.28 34.07
CA ARG A 923 24.71 0.71 33.79
C ARG A 923 26.09 0.05 33.76
N TYR A 924 26.93 0.45 32.79
CA TYR A 924 28.30 -0.05 32.69
C TYR A 924 29.24 1.09 32.24
N GLY A 925 29.98 1.66 33.20
CA GLY A 925 30.71 2.91 32.99
C GLY A 925 29.78 4.09 32.73
N LYS A 926 30.02 4.82 31.62
CA LYS A 926 29.13 5.90 31.14
C LYS A 926 28.00 5.39 30.23
N GLY A 927 28.06 4.13 29.79
CA GLY A 927 27.07 3.52 28.91
C GLY A 927 26.14 2.55 29.64
N MET A 928 25.49 1.70 28.85
CA MET A 928 24.43 0.81 29.32
C MET A 928 24.42 -0.51 28.56
N ILE A 929 24.17 -1.60 29.29
CA ILE A 929 23.91 -2.93 28.76
C ILE A 929 22.41 -3.20 28.90
N VAL A 930 21.75 -3.62 27.82
CA VAL A 930 20.36 -4.06 27.80
C VAL A 930 20.32 -5.52 27.39
N LEU A 931 19.57 -6.33 28.12
CA LEU A 931 19.42 -7.76 27.88
C LEU A 931 17.94 -8.08 27.64
N GLY A 932 17.64 -8.79 26.56
CA GLY A 932 16.28 -9.03 26.12
C GLY A 932 16.03 -10.45 25.59
N GLY A 933 14.76 -10.87 25.64
CA GLY A 933 14.30 -12.10 25.00
C GLY A 933 14.41 -12.06 23.47
N ASP A 934 14.07 -13.18 22.83
CA ASP A 934 14.31 -13.45 21.41
C ASP A 934 13.55 -12.61 20.38
N ASP A 935 12.26 -12.38 20.64
CA ASP A 935 11.37 -11.64 19.76
C ASP A 935 10.59 -10.65 20.59
N ILE A 936 11.28 -9.62 21.09
CA ILE A 936 10.63 -8.46 21.70
C ILE A 936 9.84 -7.79 20.59
N ARG A 937 8.54 -8.02 20.56
CA ARG A 937 7.63 -7.48 19.54
C ARG A 937 7.37 -6.00 19.80
N LEU A 938 8.42 -5.21 19.73
CA LEU A 938 8.44 -3.76 19.73
C LEU A 938 9.30 -3.33 18.56
N SER A 939 9.19 -2.07 18.18
CA SER A 939 10.10 -1.43 17.23
C SER A 939 11.51 -1.37 17.84
N PRO A 940 12.50 -2.15 17.32
CA PRO A 940 13.87 -2.13 17.84
C PRO A 940 14.50 -0.74 17.82
N ALA A 941 14.20 0.07 16.80
CA ALA A 941 14.75 1.40 16.65
C ALA A 941 14.17 2.38 17.68
N LYS A 942 12.85 2.37 17.89
CA LYS A 942 12.21 3.18 18.94
C LYS A 942 12.68 2.75 20.34
N MET A 943 12.90 1.45 20.53
CA MET A 943 13.42 0.90 21.78
C MET A 943 14.84 1.40 22.05
N LEU A 944 15.72 1.34 21.05
CA LEU A 944 17.08 1.84 21.17
C LEU A 944 17.10 3.36 21.41
N GLU A 945 16.30 4.13 20.68
CA GLU A 945 16.21 5.58 20.84
C GLU A 945 15.79 5.96 22.28
N ASN A 946 14.78 5.30 22.84
CA ASN A 946 14.40 5.49 24.25
C ASN A 946 15.56 5.19 25.21
N PHE A 947 16.28 4.08 25.00
CA PHE A 947 17.43 3.71 25.83
C PHE A 947 18.59 4.69 25.74
N VAL A 948 18.88 5.18 24.54
CA VAL A 948 19.91 6.20 24.31
C VAL A 948 19.53 7.50 25.01
N ARG A 949 18.28 7.96 24.87
CA ARG A 949 17.78 9.16 25.57
C ARG A 949 17.75 9.01 27.08
N HIS A 950 17.38 7.83 27.58
CA HIS A 950 17.39 7.54 29.01
C HIS A 950 18.81 7.65 29.58
N ARG A 951 19.80 7.07 28.88
CA ARG A 951 21.22 7.16 29.23
C ARG A 951 21.76 8.59 29.17
N GLU A 952 21.40 9.36 28.13
CA GLU A 952 21.82 10.78 27.99
C GLU A 952 21.34 11.65 29.16
N GLN A 953 20.22 11.29 29.81
CA GLN A 953 19.71 11.99 30.99
C GLN A 953 20.41 11.61 32.30
N GLY A 954 21.36 10.67 32.28
CA GLY A 954 22.14 10.23 33.45
C GLY A 954 21.35 9.40 34.47
N LYS A 955 20.19 8.86 34.08
CA LYS A 955 19.29 8.07 34.94
C LYS A 955 19.64 6.59 34.95
#